data_AF-A0A166RLB9-F1
#
_entry.id   AF-A0A166RLB9-F1
#
_cell.length_a   1.000
_cell.length_b   1.000
_cell.length_c   1.000
_cell.angle_alpha   90.00
_cell.angle_beta   90.00
_cell.angle_gamma   90.00
#
_symmetry.space_group_name_H-M   'P 1'
#
loop_
_entity.id
_entity.type
_entity.pdbx_description
1 polymer ?
#
loop_
_entity_poly.entity_id
_entity_poly.type
_entity_poly.pdbx_seq_one_letter_code
_entity_poly.pdbx_strand_id
1 'polypeptide(L)'
;MTSLDISRLFGVKGYVAVVTGGSSGLGFMICKGLVVNGAKVYLVALPSEPIDDKVAELCELGNTTGGGSAVGYACDVSSKEAIAELVKFVSQCESHLDILVSNAGIRRDPVTPCDVTSASLAELQASMWSHRHSDWADTFSVNTAAHYFLSVAFMPLLAAAAQRDLGGGIKGSSEGRGVVVVTSSCASMHNATNVDMSSYATSKAATDHLVRLLAAKFGRWYIRVNGINPGFVPSNMNPVGEEGNMFANLFDQVPAKRAGNEQDIAGAVLYLASRAGAYVDGINLSILNEEALHRLAAELGFTIPDPQDAQSYLLLLKSFEAVMHQADTSDDFVHPVLTPVPATKPRSFWKPDAKDNPLNAWSHRCDIAAAQPTSKLLRGRSVAVKDNVCVGGLPTTLGTHPEILSKNAPLPLSPIDATVVSRLLCAGAVIKGSSTCENFCSSPLACTSVTGPVHHPLLHGYTTGGSSSGSCALVSSDALVRSGKGIFGETAELAIGGDQAGSIRIPACYTGIYGLKPTFGLVPYSGAASMTPMIDHLGPIASSVEDIATLLQVMAGWDGIDPRMTPETPLVANVKDYPALVAEYRRANPKAGRPLMRVGLLTESFGVPGLSPEVRDLVRNAAREGFEAAGAEVVDISVPMHSEGPVIWTAATRPSMSLGLVQGKPSGHLSYLPPHIRTQWPANQDTYQLLTQSNPAVVNILLSQVFDRSHLPPSVEAKAHRKVFQLRAAYDAALVQVDVLVTPCAPTVSMPHPDPGASILERLKPAIGLTSNTCPFNTTGHPAMSVPCGEVPLAERPDVKMPVGMQVVGRRWEDEMVMKAGIVFEAGQKKLAHA
;
A
#
# COMPACT_ATOMS: atom_id res chain seq x y z
N MET A 1 2.21 -34.89 21.85
CA MET A 1 1.36 -34.88 20.64
C MET A 1 1.38 -33.49 20.05
N THR A 2 1.50 -33.38 18.73
CA THR A 2 1.69 -32.13 17.99
C THR A 2 0.45 -31.21 18.10
N SER A 3 0.63 -29.89 17.99
CA SER A 3 -0.47 -28.90 18.00
C SER A 3 -1.38 -28.97 16.77
N LEU A 4 -0.98 -29.72 15.74
CA LEU A 4 -1.64 -29.86 14.45
C LEU A 4 -2.42 -31.19 14.30
N ASP A 5 -2.52 -32.00 15.36
CA ASP A 5 -3.35 -33.19 15.33
C ASP A 5 -4.82 -32.83 15.11
N ILE A 6 -5.47 -33.45 14.13
CA ILE A 6 -6.82 -33.09 13.69
C ILE A 6 -7.87 -33.24 14.80
N SER A 7 -7.75 -34.29 15.63
CA SER A 7 -8.69 -34.55 16.73
C SER A 7 -8.58 -33.52 17.84
N ARG A 8 -7.40 -32.91 17.98
CA ARG A 8 -7.16 -31.79 18.89
C ARG A 8 -7.52 -30.44 18.28
N LEU A 9 -7.26 -30.25 16.99
CA LEU A 9 -7.45 -28.98 16.30
C LEU A 9 -8.93 -28.63 16.16
N PHE A 10 -9.77 -29.62 15.86
CA PHE A 10 -11.23 -29.47 15.73
C PHE A 10 -12.02 -30.02 16.94
N GLY A 11 -11.33 -30.47 17.98
CA GLY A 11 -11.94 -31.14 19.12
C GLY A 11 -12.74 -30.19 20.02
N VAL A 12 -13.94 -30.62 20.40
CA VAL A 12 -14.81 -29.92 21.38
C VAL A 12 -15.16 -30.82 22.58
N LYS A 13 -14.36 -31.87 22.79
CA LYS A 13 -14.60 -32.83 23.88
C LYS A 13 -14.52 -32.12 25.24
N GLY A 14 -15.56 -32.29 26.05
CA GLY A 14 -15.68 -31.61 27.36
C GLY A 14 -15.98 -30.12 27.26
N TYR A 15 -16.50 -29.64 26.12
CA TYR A 15 -17.04 -28.29 25.99
C TYR A 15 -18.50 -28.28 26.43
N VAL A 16 -18.94 -27.18 27.03
CA VAL A 16 -20.35 -26.92 27.37
C VAL A 16 -20.93 -25.98 26.31
N ALA A 17 -22.05 -26.39 25.71
CA ALA A 17 -22.71 -25.63 24.65
C ALA A 17 -24.18 -25.39 24.96
N VAL A 18 -24.71 -24.24 24.54
CA VAL A 18 -26.16 -23.95 24.49
C VAL A 18 -26.54 -23.76 23.03
N VAL A 19 -27.60 -24.43 22.58
CA VAL A 19 -28.08 -24.35 21.19
C VAL A 19 -29.57 -24.02 21.19
N THR A 20 -29.94 -22.84 20.66
CA THR A 20 -31.36 -22.42 20.55
C THR A 20 -31.99 -22.89 19.24
N GLY A 21 -33.29 -23.20 19.28
CA GLY A 21 -33.97 -23.89 18.17
C GLY A 21 -33.41 -25.30 17.96
N GLY A 22 -32.95 -25.94 19.04
CA GLY A 22 -32.14 -27.16 18.98
C GLY A 22 -32.92 -28.45 18.74
N SER A 23 -34.25 -28.42 18.71
CA SER A 23 -35.17 -29.56 18.52
C SER A 23 -35.36 -29.99 17.06
N SER A 24 -35.04 -29.12 16.09
CA SER A 24 -35.30 -29.36 14.67
C SER A 24 -34.27 -28.70 13.74
N GLY A 25 -34.28 -29.10 12.46
CA GLY A 25 -33.49 -28.50 11.39
C GLY A 25 -32.00 -28.30 11.73
N LEU A 26 -31.48 -27.11 11.41
CA LEU A 26 -30.09 -26.71 11.64
C LEU A 26 -29.67 -26.85 13.11
N GLY A 27 -30.51 -26.41 14.04
CA GLY A 27 -30.18 -26.44 15.46
C GLY A 27 -29.96 -27.87 15.95
N PHE A 28 -30.80 -28.81 15.52
CA PHE A 28 -30.63 -30.22 15.89
C PHE A 28 -29.42 -30.88 15.22
N MET A 29 -29.10 -30.53 13.97
CA MET A 29 -27.86 -30.96 13.30
C MET A 29 -26.62 -30.50 14.08
N ILE A 30 -26.64 -29.26 14.58
CA ILE A 30 -25.57 -28.71 15.41
C ILE A 30 -25.48 -29.44 16.75
N CYS A 31 -26.61 -29.70 17.42
CA CYS A 31 -26.66 -30.50 18.65
C CYS A 31 -26.01 -31.88 18.43
N LYS A 32 -26.36 -32.59 17.35
CA LYS A 32 -25.77 -33.89 17.00
C LYS A 32 -24.26 -33.78 16.81
N GLY A 33 -23.81 -32.83 15.99
CA GLY A 33 -22.39 -32.61 15.72
C GLY A 33 -21.58 -32.36 16.99
N LEU A 34 -22.09 -31.54 17.91
CA LEU A 34 -21.43 -31.24 19.18
C LEU A 34 -21.42 -32.45 20.13
N VAL A 35 -22.55 -33.15 20.30
CA VAL A 35 -22.66 -34.32 21.19
C VAL A 35 -21.78 -35.47 20.71
N VAL A 36 -21.80 -35.77 19.41
CA VAL A 36 -20.96 -36.83 18.81
C VAL A 36 -19.46 -36.55 19.04
N ASN A 37 -19.07 -35.28 19.08
CA ASN A 37 -17.70 -34.85 19.34
C ASN A 37 -17.39 -34.60 20.83
N GLY A 38 -18.26 -35.08 21.73
CA GLY A 38 -17.99 -35.13 23.17
C GLY A 38 -18.33 -33.87 23.95
N ALA A 39 -19.11 -32.94 23.39
CA ALA A 39 -19.61 -31.77 24.12
C ALA A 39 -20.86 -32.12 24.94
N LYS A 40 -21.09 -31.36 26.02
CA LYS A 40 -22.36 -31.32 26.74
C LYS A 40 -23.23 -30.21 26.16
N VAL A 41 -24.42 -30.55 25.66
CA VAL A 41 -25.30 -29.61 24.96
C VAL A 41 -26.59 -29.35 25.75
N TYR A 42 -26.86 -28.09 26.02
CA TYR A 42 -28.16 -27.61 26.46
C TYR A 42 -29.01 -27.31 25.22
N LEU A 43 -29.92 -28.24 24.90
CA LEU A 43 -30.86 -28.11 23.81
C LEU A 43 -32.01 -27.21 24.27
N VAL A 44 -32.12 -26.04 23.63
CA VAL A 44 -33.15 -25.05 23.94
C VAL A 44 -34.13 -24.96 22.79
N ALA A 45 -35.42 -25.14 23.08
CA ALA A 45 -36.50 -25.12 22.10
C ALA A 45 -37.78 -24.54 22.72
N LEU A 46 -38.82 -24.32 21.91
CA LEU A 46 -40.09 -23.83 22.42
C LEU A 46 -40.78 -24.87 23.31
N PRO A 47 -41.59 -24.46 24.30
CA PRO A 47 -42.33 -25.41 25.16
C PRO A 47 -43.24 -26.38 24.40
N SER A 48 -43.67 -26.01 23.19
CA SER A 48 -44.51 -26.84 22.32
C SER A 48 -43.74 -27.88 21.51
N GLU A 49 -42.40 -27.89 21.57
CA GLU A 49 -41.55 -28.77 20.78
C GLU A 49 -41.14 -30.05 21.55
N PRO A 50 -40.79 -31.15 20.88
CA PRO A 50 -40.49 -32.44 21.50
C PRO A 50 -39.08 -32.47 22.14
N ILE A 51 -38.87 -31.68 23.19
CA ILE A 51 -37.56 -31.51 23.83
C ILE A 51 -37.04 -32.83 24.41
N ASP A 52 -37.86 -33.53 25.20
CA ASP A 52 -37.43 -34.74 25.91
C ASP A 52 -37.03 -35.87 24.96
N ASP A 53 -37.80 -36.07 23.89
CA ASP A 53 -37.50 -37.07 22.85
C ASP A 53 -36.17 -36.76 22.15
N LYS A 54 -35.91 -35.49 21.83
CA LYS A 54 -34.68 -35.07 21.18
C LYS A 54 -33.46 -35.12 22.09
N VAL A 55 -33.64 -34.87 23.39
CA VAL A 55 -32.60 -35.08 24.38
C VAL A 55 -32.26 -36.56 24.52
N ALA A 56 -33.26 -37.45 24.54
CA ALA A 56 -33.04 -38.89 24.58
C ALA A 56 -32.25 -39.36 23.34
N GLU A 57 -32.63 -38.91 22.14
CA GLU A 57 -31.93 -39.21 20.88
C GLU A 57 -30.45 -38.76 20.93
N LEU A 58 -30.18 -37.55 21.43
CA LEU A 58 -28.82 -37.04 21.56
C LEU A 58 -27.99 -37.82 22.60
N CYS A 59 -28.57 -38.15 23.75
CA CYS A 59 -27.87 -38.92 24.79
C CYS A 59 -27.52 -40.33 24.30
N GLU A 60 -28.38 -40.98 23.52
CA GLU A 60 -28.08 -42.26 22.89
C GLU A 60 -26.91 -42.15 21.89
N LEU A 61 -26.89 -41.10 21.05
CA LEU A 61 -25.77 -40.81 20.15
C LEU A 61 -24.46 -40.53 20.90
N GLY A 62 -24.53 -39.80 22.02
CA GLY A 62 -23.37 -39.50 22.87
C GLY A 62 -22.75 -40.75 23.48
N ASN A 63 -23.58 -41.70 23.92
CA ASN A 63 -23.15 -42.97 24.51
C ASN A 63 -22.40 -43.88 23.51
N THR A 64 -22.69 -43.76 22.22
CA THR A 64 -22.11 -44.62 21.16
C THR A 64 -20.88 -44.02 20.47
N THR A 65 -20.54 -42.76 20.74
CA THR A 65 -19.50 -42.01 20.00
C THR A 65 -18.45 -41.39 20.94
N GLY A 66 -18.52 -40.08 21.19
CA GLY A 66 -17.50 -39.27 21.86
C GLY A 66 -17.71 -39.03 23.35
N GLY A 67 -18.78 -39.59 23.94
CA GLY A 67 -19.15 -39.41 25.35
C GLY A 67 -19.79 -38.05 25.68
N GLY A 68 -20.40 -37.40 24.68
CA GLY A 68 -21.20 -36.20 24.89
C GLY A 68 -22.55 -36.50 25.54
N SER A 69 -23.27 -35.46 25.96
CA SER A 69 -24.58 -35.59 26.61
C SER A 69 -25.46 -34.38 26.32
N ALA A 70 -26.78 -34.52 26.45
CA ALA A 70 -27.71 -33.43 26.26
C ALA A 70 -28.63 -33.18 27.47
N VAL A 71 -29.06 -31.94 27.66
CA VAL A 71 -30.08 -31.52 28.63
C VAL A 71 -31.06 -30.58 27.93
N GLY A 72 -32.36 -30.80 28.12
CA GLY A 72 -33.41 -29.99 27.49
C GLY A 72 -33.84 -28.82 28.36
N TYR A 73 -34.18 -27.69 27.74
CA TYR A 73 -34.83 -26.57 28.41
C TYR A 73 -35.81 -25.84 27.49
N ALA A 74 -37.01 -25.58 27.99
CA ALA A 74 -38.05 -24.86 27.25
C ALA A 74 -37.86 -23.34 27.39
N CYS A 75 -37.67 -22.63 26.27
CA CYS A 75 -37.49 -21.17 26.27
C CYS A 75 -38.01 -20.55 24.97
N ASP A 76 -38.84 -19.52 25.08
CA ASP A 76 -39.12 -18.60 23.99
C ASP A 76 -38.09 -17.48 23.98
N VAL A 77 -37.20 -17.50 22.99
CA VAL A 77 -36.09 -16.54 22.89
C VAL A 77 -36.56 -15.12 22.52
N SER A 78 -37.82 -14.91 22.16
CA SER A 78 -38.38 -13.58 21.96
C SER A 78 -38.63 -12.83 23.28
N SER A 79 -38.65 -13.53 24.42
CA SER A 79 -38.79 -12.93 25.76
C SER A 79 -37.45 -12.81 26.47
N LYS A 80 -37.13 -11.59 26.91
CA LYS A 80 -35.92 -11.30 27.69
C LYS A 80 -35.96 -11.98 29.06
N GLU A 81 -37.14 -12.08 29.66
CA GLU A 81 -37.39 -12.75 30.94
C GLU A 81 -37.16 -14.26 30.81
N ALA A 82 -37.65 -14.87 29.74
CA ALA A 82 -37.40 -16.28 29.46
C ALA A 82 -35.91 -16.57 29.22
N ILE A 83 -35.22 -15.70 28.47
CA ILE A 83 -33.75 -15.76 28.31
C ILE A 83 -33.04 -15.68 29.67
N ALA A 84 -33.47 -14.79 30.56
CA ALA A 84 -32.87 -14.63 31.88
C ALA A 84 -33.04 -15.87 32.76
N GLU A 85 -34.22 -16.49 32.77
CA GLU A 85 -34.46 -17.74 33.50
C GLU A 85 -33.69 -18.92 32.90
N LEU A 86 -33.54 -18.98 31.57
CA LEU A 86 -32.66 -19.96 30.90
C LEU A 86 -31.21 -19.80 31.37
N VAL A 87 -30.66 -18.58 31.38
CA VAL A 87 -29.28 -18.33 31.82
C VAL A 87 -29.11 -18.69 33.29
N LYS A 88 -30.10 -18.39 34.13
CA LYS A 88 -30.10 -18.74 35.55
C LYS A 88 -30.09 -20.26 35.76
N PHE A 89 -30.89 -21.00 35.00
CA PHE A 89 -30.87 -22.47 35.00
C PHE A 89 -29.49 -23.01 34.61
N VAL A 90 -28.93 -22.55 33.48
CA VAL A 90 -27.59 -23.00 33.03
C VAL A 90 -26.51 -22.64 34.06
N SER A 91 -26.59 -21.45 34.67
CA SER A 91 -25.63 -21.00 35.70
C SER A 91 -25.70 -21.80 37.01
N GLN A 92 -26.83 -22.47 37.30
CA GLN A 92 -26.94 -23.38 38.44
C GLN A 92 -26.25 -24.73 38.16
N CYS A 93 -26.15 -25.11 36.90
CA CYS A 93 -25.52 -26.36 36.49
C CYS A 93 -24.04 -26.20 36.09
N GLU A 94 -23.66 -25.03 35.57
CA GLU A 94 -22.38 -24.81 34.90
C GLU A 94 -21.72 -23.52 35.38
N SER A 95 -20.40 -23.58 35.59
CA SER A 95 -19.59 -22.41 35.96
C SER A 95 -19.08 -21.60 34.77
N HIS A 96 -19.30 -22.08 33.54
CA HIS A 96 -18.82 -21.48 32.30
C HIS A 96 -19.65 -22.00 31.12
N LEU A 97 -19.57 -21.31 29.98
CA LEU A 97 -20.18 -21.73 28.72
C LEU A 97 -19.15 -21.58 27.62
N ASP A 98 -18.77 -22.66 26.95
CA ASP A 98 -17.75 -22.61 25.89
C ASP A 98 -18.32 -22.13 24.56
N ILE A 99 -19.54 -22.57 24.22
CA ILE A 99 -20.18 -22.33 22.93
C ILE A 99 -21.63 -21.87 23.13
N LEU A 100 -21.98 -20.69 22.63
CA LEU A 100 -23.36 -20.28 22.45
C LEU A 100 -23.71 -20.33 20.96
N VAL A 101 -24.56 -21.27 20.56
CA VAL A 101 -25.14 -21.30 19.22
C VAL A 101 -26.51 -20.65 19.27
N SER A 102 -26.55 -19.39 18.85
CA SER A 102 -27.78 -18.60 18.75
C SER A 102 -28.40 -18.84 17.38
N ASN A 103 -29.22 -19.90 17.29
CA ASN A 103 -29.72 -20.43 16.02
C ASN A 103 -31.23 -20.24 15.80
N ALA A 104 -32.01 -20.08 16.87
CA ALA A 104 -33.46 -19.88 16.76
C ALA A 104 -33.81 -18.76 15.77
N GLY A 105 -34.80 -19.03 14.92
CA GLY A 105 -35.28 -18.08 13.94
C GLY A 105 -36.74 -18.38 13.57
N ILE A 106 -37.36 -17.44 12.86
CA ILE A 106 -38.67 -17.63 12.22
C ILE A 106 -38.66 -17.01 10.82
N ARG A 107 -39.59 -17.49 9.99
CA ARG A 107 -39.91 -16.94 8.68
C ARG A 107 -41.41 -16.64 8.63
N ARG A 108 -41.78 -15.45 8.16
CA ARG A 108 -43.17 -15.00 7.98
C ARG A 108 -43.34 -14.49 6.56
N ASP A 109 -43.90 -15.35 5.71
CA ASP A 109 -44.17 -15.09 4.30
C ASP A 109 -45.50 -14.33 4.12
N PRO A 110 -45.70 -13.65 2.98
CA PRO A 110 -46.98 -13.01 2.71
C PRO A 110 -48.12 -14.03 2.65
N VAL A 111 -49.30 -13.65 3.16
CA VAL A 111 -50.49 -14.51 3.22
C VAL A 111 -50.93 -14.95 1.82
N THR A 112 -50.76 -14.08 0.83
CA THR A 112 -51.02 -14.36 -0.58
C THR A 112 -49.69 -14.50 -1.30
N PRO A 113 -49.15 -15.71 -1.53
CA PRO A 113 -47.87 -15.88 -2.23
C PRO A 113 -48.01 -15.59 -3.73
N CYS A 114 -46.95 -15.09 -4.35
CA CYS A 114 -46.80 -15.03 -5.80
C CYS A 114 -45.35 -15.28 -6.21
N ASP A 115 -45.13 -15.60 -7.49
CA ASP A 115 -43.78 -15.58 -8.07
C ASP A 115 -43.41 -14.13 -8.41
N VAL A 116 -42.58 -13.49 -7.57
CA VAL A 116 -42.25 -12.06 -7.73
C VAL A 116 -41.45 -11.76 -8.99
N THR A 117 -40.91 -12.78 -9.66
CA THR A 117 -40.12 -12.61 -10.89
C THR A 117 -41.00 -12.57 -12.14
N SER A 118 -42.22 -13.12 -12.07
CA SER A 118 -43.14 -13.22 -13.21
C SER A 118 -44.55 -12.69 -12.97
N ALA A 119 -44.92 -12.36 -11.72
CA ALA A 119 -46.24 -11.87 -11.37
C ALA A 119 -46.56 -10.53 -12.05
N SER A 120 -47.83 -10.31 -12.39
CA SER A 120 -48.30 -8.99 -12.82
C SER A 120 -48.18 -7.97 -11.69
N LEU A 121 -48.17 -6.68 -12.01
CA LEU A 121 -48.10 -5.62 -11.01
C LEU A 121 -49.20 -5.72 -9.94
N ALA A 122 -50.42 -6.09 -10.34
CA ALA A 122 -51.55 -6.23 -9.42
C ALA A 122 -51.39 -7.44 -8.48
N GLU A 123 -50.90 -8.56 -8.99
CA GLU A 123 -50.62 -9.77 -8.19
C GLU A 123 -49.45 -9.54 -7.23
N LEU A 124 -48.38 -8.90 -7.70
CA LEU A 124 -47.23 -8.53 -6.88
C LEU A 124 -47.64 -7.58 -5.74
N GLN A 125 -48.42 -6.53 -6.06
CA GLN A 125 -48.92 -5.60 -5.06
C GLN A 125 -49.81 -6.30 -4.02
N ALA A 126 -50.75 -7.14 -4.46
CA ALA A 126 -51.63 -7.89 -3.56
C ALA A 126 -50.86 -8.85 -2.65
N SER A 127 -49.82 -9.51 -3.19
CA SER A 127 -48.94 -10.38 -2.43
C SER A 127 -48.16 -9.61 -1.36
N MET A 128 -47.42 -8.58 -1.74
CA MET A 128 -46.61 -7.79 -0.81
C MET A 128 -47.47 -7.06 0.24
N TRP A 129 -48.66 -6.60 -0.13
CA TRP A 129 -49.59 -5.92 0.78
C TRP A 129 -50.27 -6.89 1.78
N SER A 130 -50.20 -8.20 1.51
CA SER A 130 -50.79 -9.22 2.40
C SER A 130 -49.94 -9.51 3.65
N HIS A 131 -48.71 -8.97 3.74
CA HIS A 131 -47.91 -9.02 4.96
C HIS A 131 -48.61 -8.26 6.09
N ARG A 132 -48.62 -8.85 7.29
CA ARG A 132 -49.06 -8.12 8.49
C ARG A 132 -47.86 -7.34 9.03
N HIS A 133 -48.11 -6.18 9.62
CA HIS A 133 -47.06 -5.44 10.32
C HIS A 133 -46.37 -6.28 11.42
N SER A 134 -47.12 -7.16 12.10
CA SER A 134 -46.58 -8.08 13.10
C SER A 134 -45.59 -9.08 12.51
N ASP A 135 -45.73 -9.47 11.24
CA ASP A 135 -44.82 -10.42 10.59
C ASP A 135 -43.39 -9.86 10.52
N TRP A 136 -43.24 -8.56 10.31
CA TRP A 136 -41.95 -7.87 10.36
C TRP A 136 -41.41 -7.76 11.79
N ALA A 137 -42.24 -7.31 12.72
CA ALA A 137 -41.85 -7.12 14.12
C ALA A 137 -41.41 -8.43 14.77
N ASP A 138 -42.20 -9.49 14.61
CA ASP A 138 -41.91 -10.82 15.16
C ASP A 138 -40.63 -11.39 14.56
N THR A 139 -40.45 -11.25 13.24
CA THR A 139 -39.27 -11.75 12.53
C THR A 139 -37.99 -11.08 13.03
N PHE A 140 -37.98 -9.76 13.23
CA PHE A 140 -36.82 -9.05 13.80
C PHE A 140 -36.62 -9.34 15.30
N SER A 141 -37.72 -9.54 16.04
CA SER A 141 -37.67 -9.87 17.46
C SER A 141 -36.90 -11.18 17.68
N VAL A 142 -37.22 -12.22 16.90
CA VAL A 142 -36.55 -13.53 17.01
C VAL A 142 -35.22 -13.55 16.25
N ASN A 143 -35.20 -13.14 14.98
CA ASN A 143 -34.02 -13.33 14.12
C ASN A 143 -32.90 -12.34 14.40
N THR A 144 -33.13 -11.23 15.11
CA THR A 144 -32.10 -10.22 15.37
C THR A 144 -32.00 -9.88 16.85
N ALA A 145 -33.09 -9.44 17.48
CA ALA A 145 -33.05 -8.96 18.86
C ALA A 145 -32.76 -10.09 19.86
N ALA A 146 -33.33 -11.27 19.67
CA ALA A 146 -33.05 -12.43 20.51
C ALA A 146 -31.56 -12.82 20.48
N HIS A 147 -30.90 -12.78 19.30
CA HIS A 147 -29.46 -13.06 19.21
C HIS A 147 -28.63 -12.07 20.03
N TYR A 148 -29.00 -10.79 20.02
CA TYR A 148 -28.37 -9.77 20.88
C TYR A 148 -28.58 -10.09 22.36
N PHE A 149 -29.82 -10.29 22.82
CA PHE A 149 -30.12 -10.49 24.23
C PHE A 149 -29.58 -11.81 24.78
N LEU A 150 -29.60 -12.89 24.00
CA LEU A 150 -28.96 -14.16 24.36
C LEU A 150 -27.45 -13.97 24.55
N SER A 151 -26.78 -13.31 23.58
CA SER A 151 -25.33 -13.09 23.64
C SER A 151 -24.95 -12.25 24.86
N VAL A 152 -25.74 -11.21 25.17
CA VAL A 152 -25.53 -10.36 26.35
C VAL A 152 -25.78 -11.13 27.65
N ALA A 153 -26.85 -11.93 27.73
CA ALA A 153 -27.21 -12.64 28.95
C ALA A 153 -26.20 -13.74 29.32
N PHE A 154 -25.68 -14.46 28.33
CA PHE A 154 -24.66 -15.51 28.54
C PHE A 154 -23.22 -14.98 28.62
N MET A 155 -23.00 -13.68 28.36
CA MET A 155 -21.67 -13.06 28.31
C MET A 155 -20.78 -13.39 29.53
N PRO A 156 -21.28 -13.40 30.79
CA PRO A 156 -20.45 -13.77 31.94
C PRO A 156 -19.91 -15.21 31.89
N LEU A 157 -20.75 -16.18 31.49
CA LEU A 157 -20.34 -17.59 31.39
C LEU A 157 -19.38 -17.81 30.21
N LEU A 158 -19.57 -17.09 29.10
CA LEU A 158 -18.67 -17.10 27.94
C LEU A 158 -17.29 -16.53 28.29
N ALA A 159 -17.26 -15.40 29.01
CA ALA A 159 -16.00 -14.84 29.52
C ALA A 159 -15.29 -15.82 30.46
N ALA A 160 -16.03 -16.50 31.35
CA ALA A 160 -15.47 -17.48 32.26
C ALA A 160 -14.82 -18.65 31.50
N ALA A 161 -15.41 -19.11 30.40
CA ALA A 161 -14.82 -20.15 29.55
C ALA A 161 -13.53 -19.69 28.87
N ALA A 162 -13.51 -18.48 28.31
CA ALA A 162 -12.32 -17.90 27.68
C ALA A 162 -11.15 -17.72 28.67
N GLN A 163 -11.44 -17.34 29.92
CA GLN A 163 -10.44 -17.13 30.97
C GLN A 163 -10.07 -18.39 31.76
N ARG A 164 -10.72 -19.54 31.48
CA ARG A 164 -10.48 -20.78 32.20
C ARG A 164 -9.02 -21.22 32.04
N ASP A 165 -8.37 -21.54 33.16
CA ASP A 165 -7.05 -22.18 33.16
C ASP A 165 -7.22 -23.68 32.92
N LEU A 166 -6.62 -24.19 31.85
CA LEU A 166 -6.65 -25.60 31.47
C LEU A 166 -5.38 -26.35 31.92
N GLY A 167 -4.49 -25.69 32.66
CA GLY A 167 -3.20 -26.21 33.08
C GLY A 167 -2.11 -26.06 32.02
N GLY A 168 -0.85 -26.13 32.44
CA GLY A 168 0.30 -26.05 31.53
C GLY A 168 0.46 -24.71 30.79
N GLY A 169 -0.13 -23.63 31.33
CA GLY A 169 -0.12 -22.30 30.70
C GLY A 169 -1.15 -22.11 29.58
N ILE A 170 -2.03 -23.08 29.35
CA ILE A 170 -3.07 -23.03 28.31
C ILE A 170 -4.32 -22.37 28.89
N LYS A 171 -4.75 -21.26 28.29
CA LYS A 171 -6.04 -20.63 28.58
C LYS A 171 -7.12 -21.17 27.66
N GLY A 172 -8.36 -21.18 28.13
CA GLY A 172 -9.52 -21.58 27.32
C GLY A 172 -9.61 -20.81 26.00
N SER A 173 -9.23 -19.53 26.01
CA SER A 173 -9.09 -18.70 24.81
C SER A 173 -8.24 -19.35 23.71
N SER A 174 -7.08 -19.90 24.07
CA SER A 174 -6.15 -20.54 23.11
C SER A 174 -6.65 -21.88 22.54
N GLU A 175 -7.77 -22.39 23.05
CA GLU A 175 -8.46 -23.59 22.57
C GLU A 175 -9.82 -23.22 21.94
N GLY A 176 -10.10 -21.93 21.71
CA GLY A 176 -11.31 -21.45 21.04
C GLY A 176 -12.54 -21.32 21.96
N ARG A 177 -12.41 -21.53 23.27
CA ARG A 177 -13.52 -21.44 24.25
C ARG A 177 -13.97 -20.00 24.47
N GLY A 178 -15.28 -19.81 24.64
CA GLY A 178 -15.90 -18.49 24.76
C GLY A 178 -16.28 -17.93 23.38
N VAL A 179 -17.16 -18.64 22.67
CA VAL A 179 -17.61 -18.25 21.33
C VAL A 179 -19.12 -18.16 21.25
N VAL A 180 -19.61 -17.18 20.50
CA VAL A 180 -20.99 -17.10 20.03
C VAL A 180 -20.99 -17.37 18.52
N VAL A 181 -21.78 -18.35 18.10
CA VAL A 181 -22.07 -18.62 16.70
C VAL A 181 -23.52 -18.24 16.43
N VAL A 182 -23.74 -17.26 15.57
CA VAL A 182 -25.07 -16.77 15.22
C VAL A 182 -25.48 -17.32 13.86
N THR A 183 -26.66 -17.95 13.79
CA THR A 183 -27.18 -18.47 12.51
C THR A 183 -27.92 -17.37 11.76
N SER A 184 -27.29 -16.87 10.71
CA SER A 184 -27.90 -15.99 9.72
C SER A 184 -28.51 -16.81 8.56
N SER A 185 -28.46 -16.31 7.33
CA SER A 185 -28.93 -17.00 6.12
C SER A 185 -28.24 -16.41 4.90
N CYS A 186 -28.06 -17.18 3.83
CA CYS A 186 -27.68 -16.61 2.53
C CYS A 186 -28.71 -15.56 2.03
N ALA A 187 -29.95 -15.62 2.51
CA ALA A 187 -30.98 -14.62 2.21
C ALA A 187 -30.59 -13.20 2.66
N SER A 188 -29.64 -13.04 3.58
CA SER A 188 -29.09 -11.71 3.93
C SER A 188 -28.34 -11.04 2.79
N MET A 189 -27.93 -11.81 1.77
CA MET A 189 -27.08 -11.38 0.67
C MET A 189 -27.82 -11.37 -0.68
N HIS A 190 -29.07 -11.83 -0.74
CA HIS A 190 -29.87 -11.85 -1.97
C HIS A 190 -30.69 -10.57 -2.15
N ASN A 191 -30.75 -10.04 -3.36
CA ASN A 191 -31.58 -8.87 -3.70
C ASN A 191 -33.02 -9.23 -4.12
N ALA A 192 -33.24 -10.44 -4.66
CA ALA A 192 -34.55 -10.99 -4.97
C ALA A 192 -34.46 -12.52 -5.16
N THR A 193 -35.52 -13.24 -4.79
CA THR A 193 -35.77 -14.64 -5.20
C THR A 193 -37.16 -14.70 -5.81
N ASN A 194 -37.61 -15.85 -6.35
CA ASN A 194 -38.99 -16.00 -6.84
C ASN A 194 -40.05 -15.87 -5.73
N VAL A 195 -39.65 -15.87 -4.45
CA VAL A 195 -40.55 -15.63 -3.31
C VAL A 195 -40.20 -14.33 -2.60
N ASP A 196 -41.22 -13.58 -2.17
CA ASP A 196 -41.03 -12.42 -1.30
C ASP A 196 -40.62 -12.85 0.11
N MET A 197 -39.32 -12.70 0.40
CA MET A 197 -38.73 -12.95 1.72
C MET A 197 -38.32 -11.65 2.42
N SER A 198 -38.91 -10.50 2.08
CA SER A 198 -38.40 -9.18 2.50
C SER A 198 -38.17 -9.04 4.01
N SER A 199 -39.13 -9.44 4.84
CA SER A 199 -39.00 -9.38 6.31
C SER A 199 -37.87 -10.29 6.82
N TYR A 200 -37.78 -11.51 6.29
CA TYR A 200 -36.78 -12.51 6.65
C TYR A 200 -35.36 -12.11 6.20
N ALA A 201 -35.18 -11.81 4.92
CA ALA A 201 -33.91 -11.40 4.32
C ALA A 201 -33.33 -10.16 5.02
N THR A 202 -34.16 -9.14 5.26
CA THR A 202 -33.73 -7.92 5.96
C THR A 202 -33.34 -8.22 7.41
N SER A 203 -34.07 -9.09 8.13
CA SER A 203 -33.70 -9.49 9.50
C SER A 203 -32.35 -10.23 9.55
N LYS A 204 -32.03 -11.02 8.52
CA LYS A 204 -30.76 -11.74 8.40
C LYS A 204 -29.62 -10.81 8.00
N ALA A 205 -29.85 -9.82 7.14
CA ALA A 205 -28.88 -8.75 6.89
C ALA A 205 -28.57 -7.92 8.15
N ALA A 206 -29.60 -7.62 8.96
CA ALA A 206 -29.40 -6.96 10.25
C ALA A 206 -28.59 -7.84 11.22
N THR A 207 -28.77 -9.17 11.16
CA THR A 207 -28.02 -10.14 11.94
C THR A 207 -26.55 -10.20 11.55
N ASP A 208 -26.24 -10.18 10.25
CA ASP A 208 -24.87 -10.14 9.75
C ASP A 208 -24.12 -8.90 10.26
N HIS A 209 -24.80 -7.75 10.32
CA HIS A 209 -24.22 -6.54 10.90
C HIS A 209 -24.07 -6.65 12.42
N LEU A 210 -25.07 -7.21 13.10
CA LEU A 210 -25.06 -7.43 14.55
C LEU A 210 -23.87 -8.30 14.99
N VAL A 211 -23.50 -9.34 14.24
CA VAL A 211 -22.31 -10.17 14.50
C VAL A 211 -21.05 -9.30 14.64
N ARG A 212 -20.82 -8.41 13.67
CA ARG A 212 -19.65 -7.51 13.68
C ARG A 212 -19.67 -6.55 14.87
N LEU A 213 -20.84 -6.01 15.19
CA LEU A 213 -21.01 -5.09 16.32
C LEU A 213 -20.76 -5.78 17.67
N LEU A 214 -21.22 -7.02 17.82
CA LEU A 214 -21.01 -7.80 19.05
C LEU A 214 -19.55 -8.24 19.18
N ALA A 215 -18.92 -8.75 18.12
CA ALA A 215 -17.49 -9.11 18.11
C ALA A 215 -16.61 -7.94 18.60
N ALA A 216 -16.82 -6.74 18.05
CA ALA A 216 -16.09 -5.54 18.45
C ALA A 216 -16.27 -5.17 19.93
N LYS A 217 -17.45 -5.41 20.51
CA LYS A 217 -17.75 -5.10 21.92
C LYS A 217 -17.20 -6.17 22.88
N PHE A 218 -17.23 -7.43 22.44
CA PHE A 218 -17.00 -8.60 23.29
C PHE A 218 -15.52 -9.04 23.31
N GLY A 219 -14.75 -8.64 22.29
CA GLY A 219 -13.34 -9.00 22.11
C GLY A 219 -12.43 -8.69 23.29
N ARG A 220 -12.73 -7.66 24.11
CA ARG A 220 -11.96 -7.33 25.33
C ARG A 220 -11.88 -8.51 26.32
N TRP A 221 -12.91 -9.36 26.36
CA TRP A 221 -12.95 -10.54 27.22
C TRP A 221 -12.62 -11.84 26.48
N TYR A 222 -12.15 -11.73 25.23
CA TYR A 222 -11.94 -12.84 24.31
C TYR A 222 -13.22 -13.63 24.03
N ILE A 223 -14.39 -12.99 24.10
CA ILE A 223 -15.61 -13.66 23.62
C ILE A 223 -15.71 -13.39 22.12
N ARG A 224 -15.53 -14.44 21.32
CA ARG A 224 -15.61 -14.35 19.85
C ARG A 224 -17.06 -14.37 19.40
N VAL A 225 -17.40 -13.62 18.36
CA VAL A 225 -18.75 -13.64 17.78
C VAL A 225 -18.64 -13.80 16.27
N ASN A 226 -19.19 -14.89 15.75
CA ASN A 226 -19.11 -15.25 14.34
C ASN A 226 -20.49 -15.59 13.77
N GLY A 227 -20.69 -15.29 12.49
CA GLY A 227 -21.90 -15.63 11.76
C GLY A 227 -21.68 -16.84 10.86
N ILE A 228 -22.70 -17.70 10.77
CA ILE A 228 -22.83 -18.64 9.65
C ILE A 228 -24.03 -18.24 8.81
N ASN A 229 -23.91 -18.28 7.49
CA ASN A 229 -24.98 -17.95 6.53
C ASN A 229 -25.32 -19.20 5.71
N PRO A 230 -26.10 -20.16 6.27
CA PRO A 230 -26.44 -21.37 5.54
C PRO A 230 -27.18 -21.05 4.24
N GLY A 231 -26.83 -21.81 3.20
CA GLY A 231 -27.62 -21.91 1.98
C GLY A 231 -28.82 -22.83 2.17
N PHE A 232 -29.19 -23.54 1.12
CA PHE A 232 -30.30 -24.50 1.16
C PHE A 232 -29.94 -25.77 1.93
N VAL A 233 -30.41 -25.86 3.18
CA VAL A 233 -30.29 -27.02 4.06
C VAL A 233 -31.68 -27.47 4.51
N PRO A 234 -31.99 -28.78 4.58
CA PRO A 234 -33.29 -29.27 5.04
C PRO A 234 -33.65 -28.75 6.43
N SER A 235 -34.82 -28.11 6.55
CA SER A 235 -35.37 -27.65 7.82
C SER A 235 -36.89 -27.45 7.70
N ASN A 236 -37.58 -27.24 8.81
CA ASN A 236 -39.02 -26.93 8.78
C ASN A 236 -39.33 -25.63 8.00
N MET A 237 -38.36 -24.72 7.83
CA MET A 237 -38.50 -23.50 7.02
C MET A 237 -38.13 -23.70 5.54
N ASN A 238 -37.56 -24.86 5.21
CA ASN A 238 -37.08 -25.21 3.88
C ASN A 238 -37.31 -26.72 3.66
N PRO A 239 -38.54 -27.16 3.35
CA PRO A 239 -38.93 -28.56 3.20
C PRO A 239 -38.44 -29.10 1.85
N VAL A 240 -37.15 -29.39 1.78
CA VAL A 240 -36.47 -29.89 0.58
C VAL A 240 -37.11 -31.21 0.14
N GLY A 241 -37.62 -31.28 -1.09
CA GLY A 241 -38.14 -32.50 -1.72
C GLY A 241 -39.66 -32.73 -1.65
N GLU A 242 -40.45 -31.80 -1.10
CA GLU A 242 -41.93 -31.89 -1.11
C GLU A 242 -42.56 -31.47 -2.45
N GLU A 243 -43.62 -32.16 -2.87
CA GLU A 243 -44.35 -31.94 -4.13
C GLU A 243 -45.07 -30.56 -4.09
N GLY A 244 -44.85 -29.71 -5.10
CA GLY A 244 -45.39 -28.34 -5.13
C GLY A 244 -44.52 -27.27 -4.43
N ASN A 245 -43.30 -27.61 -4.01
CA ASN A 245 -42.39 -26.67 -3.38
C ASN A 245 -41.89 -25.59 -4.38
N MET A 246 -42.28 -24.33 -4.18
CA MET A 246 -41.85 -23.19 -5.02
C MET A 246 -40.33 -22.93 -4.98
N PHE A 247 -39.60 -23.55 -4.05
CA PHE A 247 -38.15 -23.51 -3.93
C PHE A 247 -37.44 -24.62 -4.72
N ALA A 248 -38.17 -25.55 -5.37
CA ALA A 248 -37.60 -26.70 -6.08
C ALA A 248 -36.55 -26.30 -7.14
N ASN A 249 -36.80 -25.21 -7.86
CA ASN A 249 -35.92 -24.73 -8.93
C ASN A 249 -34.64 -24.03 -8.42
N LEU A 250 -34.58 -23.65 -7.14
CA LEU A 250 -33.41 -23.00 -6.55
C LEU A 250 -32.30 -24.00 -6.18
N PHE A 251 -32.63 -25.28 -5.99
CA PHE A 251 -31.64 -26.32 -5.68
C PHE A 251 -30.71 -26.62 -6.86
N ASP A 252 -31.21 -26.52 -8.09
CA ASP A 252 -30.42 -26.66 -9.31
C ASP A 252 -29.35 -25.55 -9.45
N GLN A 253 -29.50 -24.45 -8.71
CA GLN A 253 -28.57 -23.33 -8.70
C GLN A 253 -27.52 -23.40 -7.58
N VAL A 254 -27.63 -24.36 -6.65
CA VAL A 254 -26.56 -24.61 -5.68
C VAL A 254 -25.35 -25.21 -6.42
N PRO A 255 -24.14 -24.62 -6.35
CA PRO A 255 -22.99 -25.10 -7.13
C PRO A 255 -22.62 -26.57 -6.89
N ALA A 256 -22.89 -27.09 -5.70
CA ALA A 256 -22.66 -28.49 -5.33
C ALA A 256 -23.74 -29.47 -5.85
N LYS A 257 -24.80 -28.96 -6.50
CA LYS A 257 -25.96 -29.72 -7.00
C LYS A 257 -26.62 -30.63 -5.95
N ARG A 258 -26.50 -30.24 -4.68
CA ARG A 258 -27.14 -30.88 -3.54
C ARG A 258 -27.48 -29.83 -2.50
N ALA A 259 -28.50 -30.10 -1.70
CA ALA A 259 -28.71 -29.39 -0.45
C ALA A 259 -27.51 -29.64 0.49
N GLY A 260 -27.24 -28.67 1.37
CA GLY A 260 -26.34 -28.89 2.50
C GLY A 260 -26.92 -29.98 3.41
N ASN A 261 -26.04 -30.69 4.10
CA ASN A 261 -26.39 -31.76 5.03
C ASN A 261 -25.86 -31.44 6.44
N GLU A 262 -26.12 -32.34 7.38
CA GLU A 262 -25.71 -32.16 8.77
C GLU A 262 -24.18 -32.07 8.95
N GLN A 263 -23.39 -32.69 8.07
CA GLN A 263 -21.92 -32.64 8.13
C GLN A 263 -21.39 -31.26 7.75
N ASP A 264 -22.00 -30.59 6.75
CA ASP A 264 -21.60 -29.25 6.33
C ASP A 264 -21.80 -28.24 7.47
N ILE A 265 -22.94 -28.34 8.16
CA ILE A 265 -23.31 -27.44 9.26
C ILE A 265 -22.50 -27.74 10.52
N ALA A 266 -22.42 -29.02 10.92
CA ALA A 266 -21.62 -29.42 12.07
C ALA A 266 -20.14 -29.07 11.87
N GLY A 267 -19.58 -29.31 10.68
CA GLY A 267 -18.20 -28.99 10.35
C GLY A 267 -17.88 -27.51 10.49
N ALA A 268 -18.75 -26.63 9.98
CA ALA A 268 -18.59 -25.18 10.12
C ALA A 268 -18.63 -24.73 11.59
N VAL A 269 -19.56 -25.25 12.39
CA VAL A 269 -19.65 -24.92 13.82
C VAL A 269 -18.46 -25.46 14.60
N LEU A 270 -18.02 -26.69 14.33
CA LEU A 270 -16.83 -27.29 14.96
C LEU A 270 -15.57 -26.50 14.63
N TYR A 271 -15.39 -26.06 13.38
CA TYR A 271 -14.29 -25.18 13.01
C TYR A 271 -14.33 -23.87 13.82
N LEU A 272 -15.47 -23.16 13.79
CA LEU A 272 -15.60 -21.88 14.48
C LEU A 272 -15.47 -21.99 16.00
N ALA A 273 -15.87 -23.11 16.60
CA ALA A 273 -15.89 -23.30 18.05
C ALA A 273 -14.64 -23.93 18.66
N SER A 274 -13.82 -24.59 17.85
CA SER A 274 -12.61 -25.26 18.30
C SER A 274 -11.37 -24.37 18.20
N ARG A 275 -10.22 -24.95 18.53
CA ARG A 275 -8.91 -24.33 18.38
C ARG A 275 -8.64 -23.85 16.95
N ALA A 276 -9.12 -24.56 15.94
CA ALA A 276 -8.98 -24.20 14.52
C ALA A 276 -9.52 -22.80 14.22
N GLY A 277 -10.62 -22.42 14.87
CA GLY A 277 -11.27 -21.12 14.73
C GLY A 277 -10.85 -20.10 15.78
N ALA A 278 -9.88 -20.38 16.65
CA ALA A 278 -9.55 -19.50 17.78
C ALA A 278 -9.06 -18.09 17.36
N TYR A 279 -8.62 -17.94 16.11
CA TYR A 279 -8.23 -16.65 15.53
C TYR A 279 -9.29 -16.03 14.61
N VAL A 280 -10.47 -16.64 14.54
CA VAL A 280 -11.60 -16.19 13.70
C VAL A 280 -12.59 -15.42 14.56
N ASP A 281 -12.77 -14.13 14.24
CA ASP A 281 -13.70 -13.23 14.91
C ASP A 281 -14.30 -12.21 13.93
N GLY A 282 -15.61 -11.94 14.03
CA GLY A 282 -16.30 -10.91 13.26
C GLY A 282 -16.50 -11.18 11.75
N ILE A 283 -16.29 -12.40 11.25
CA ILE A 283 -16.44 -12.74 9.82
C ILE A 283 -17.79 -13.40 9.48
N ASN A 284 -18.23 -13.20 8.23
CA ASN A 284 -19.19 -14.06 7.52
C ASN A 284 -18.42 -14.68 6.34
N LEU A 285 -18.31 -16.00 6.27
CA LEU A 285 -17.54 -16.69 5.21
C LEU A 285 -18.33 -16.70 3.88
N SER A 286 -17.79 -16.10 2.81
CA SER A 286 -18.35 -16.12 1.44
C SER A 286 -17.35 -16.69 0.42
N ILE A 287 -17.82 -17.57 -0.48
CA ILE A 287 -17.03 -18.33 -1.47
C ILE A 287 -17.30 -17.77 -2.89
N LEU A 288 -16.29 -17.68 -3.77
CA LEU A 288 -16.44 -17.23 -5.17
C LEU A 288 -17.54 -18.05 -5.89
N ASN A 289 -18.60 -17.36 -6.34
CA ASN A 289 -19.83 -17.95 -6.85
C ASN A 289 -20.28 -17.27 -8.17
N GLU A 290 -21.35 -17.78 -8.78
CA GLU A 290 -21.85 -17.26 -10.06
C GLU A 290 -22.30 -15.79 -9.97
N GLU A 291 -22.82 -15.35 -8.82
CA GLU A 291 -23.16 -13.94 -8.60
C GLU A 291 -21.92 -13.04 -8.65
N ALA A 292 -20.79 -13.48 -8.08
CA ALA A 292 -19.53 -12.77 -8.20
C ALA A 292 -19.07 -12.69 -9.65
N LEU A 293 -19.22 -13.76 -10.44
CA LEU A 293 -18.95 -13.75 -11.88
C LEU A 293 -19.85 -12.75 -12.62
N HIS A 294 -21.15 -12.74 -12.36
CA HIS A 294 -22.09 -11.82 -13.00
C HIS A 294 -21.83 -10.35 -12.62
N ARG A 295 -21.42 -10.07 -11.37
CA ARG A 295 -20.96 -8.73 -10.98
C ARG A 295 -19.69 -8.32 -11.74
N LEU A 296 -18.72 -9.22 -11.86
CA LEU A 296 -17.50 -8.95 -12.64
C LEU A 296 -17.81 -8.72 -14.13
N ALA A 297 -18.74 -9.49 -14.71
CA ALA A 297 -19.21 -9.28 -16.08
C ALA A 297 -19.88 -7.91 -16.24
N ALA A 298 -20.73 -7.52 -15.28
CA ALA A 298 -21.41 -6.23 -15.27
C ALA A 298 -20.42 -5.05 -15.15
N GLU A 299 -19.34 -5.20 -14.37
CA GLU A 299 -18.25 -4.20 -14.31
C GLU A 299 -17.55 -3.99 -15.65
N LEU A 300 -17.54 -5.02 -16.52
CA LEU A 300 -16.99 -4.96 -17.87
C LEU A 300 -18.04 -4.54 -18.92
N GLY A 301 -19.28 -4.31 -18.51
CA GLY A 301 -20.37 -3.84 -19.37
C GLY A 301 -21.05 -4.93 -20.21
N PHE A 302 -20.95 -6.21 -19.81
CA PHE A 302 -21.66 -7.31 -20.47
C PHE A 302 -22.34 -8.26 -19.47
N THR A 303 -23.19 -9.15 -19.99
CA THR A 303 -23.82 -10.23 -19.22
C THR A 303 -23.41 -11.59 -19.79
N ILE A 304 -23.54 -12.64 -18.99
CA ILE A 304 -23.28 -14.03 -19.42
C ILE A 304 -24.63 -14.76 -19.39
N PRO A 305 -25.44 -14.68 -20.46
CA PRO A 305 -26.81 -15.19 -20.43
C PRO A 305 -26.87 -16.72 -20.48
N ASP A 306 -25.85 -17.37 -21.04
CA ASP A 306 -25.78 -18.82 -21.13
C ASP A 306 -25.27 -19.42 -19.80
N PRO A 307 -26.06 -20.28 -19.12
CA PRO A 307 -25.67 -20.85 -17.83
C PRO A 307 -24.46 -21.80 -17.91
N GLN A 308 -24.23 -22.45 -19.05
CA GLN A 308 -23.10 -23.35 -19.26
C GLN A 308 -21.79 -22.56 -19.42
N ASP A 309 -21.83 -21.44 -20.14
CA ASP A 309 -20.73 -20.49 -20.20
C ASP A 309 -20.44 -19.91 -18.81
N ALA A 310 -21.47 -19.50 -18.06
CA ALA A 310 -21.29 -18.96 -16.70
C ALA A 310 -20.58 -19.96 -15.77
N GLN A 311 -20.97 -21.24 -15.79
CA GLN A 311 -20.28 -22.28 -15.02
C GLN A 311 -18.84 -22.49 -15.47
N SER A 312 -18.59 -22.48 -16.78
CA SER A 312 -17.26 -22.64 -17.34
C SER A 312 -16.32 -21.50 -16.93
N TYR A 313 -16.77 -20.25 -17.07
CA TYR A 313 -16.00 -19.08 -16.66
C TYR A 313 -15.80 -19.03 -15.13
N LEU A 314 -16.78 -19.45 -14.34
CA LEU A 314 -16.63 -19.54 -12.88
C LEU A 314 -15.53 -20.55 -12.49
N LEU A 315 -15.50 -21.71 -13.14
CA LEU A 315 -14.45 -22.71 -12.91
C LEU A 315 -13.06 -22.15 -13.28
N LEU A 316 -12.95 -21.44 -14.40
CA LEU A 316 -11.71 -20.79 -14.82
C LEU A 316 -11.25 -19.72 -13.80
N LEU A 317 -12.18 -18.92 -13.27
CA LEU A 317 -11.86 -17.94 -12.22
C LEU A 317 -11.40 -18.59 -10.91
N LYS A 318 -12.04 -19.69 -10.49
CA LYS A 318 -11.59 -20.46 -9.31
C LYS A 318 -10.22 -21.08 -9.52
N SER A 319 -9.95 -21.58 -10.72
CA SER A 319 -8.61 -22.07 -11.07
C SER A 319 -7.57 -20.96 -10.97
N PHE A 320 -7.90 -19.75 -11.45
CA PHE A 320 -7.02 -18.60 -11.34
C PHE A 320 -6.80 -18.19 -9.87
N GLU A 321 -7.84 -18.10 -9.05
CA GLU A 321 -7.76 -17.83 -7.61
C GLU A 321 -6.84 -18.83 -6.90
N ALA A 322 -6.98 -20.13 -7.19
CA ALA A 322 -6.13 -21.17 -6.63
C ALA A 322 -4.65 -21.01 -7.03
N VAL A 323 -4.36 -20.65 -8.29
CA VAL A 323 -3.00 -20.37 -8.76
C VAL A 323 -2.41 -19.16 -8.02
N MET A 324 -3.17 -18.09 -7.87
CA MET A 324 -2.73 -16.89 -7.15
C MET A 324 -2.47 -17.17 -5.67
N HIS A 325 -3.34 -17.94 -5.01
CA HIS A 325 -3.15 -18.35 -3.61
C HIS A 325 -1.94 -19.25 -3.42
N GLN A 326 -1.68 -20.17 -4.36
CA GLN A 326 -0.48 -21.00 -4.34
C GLN A 326 0.80 -20.14 -4.44
N ALA A 327 0.80 -19.10 -5.26
CA ALA A 327 1.93 -18.16 -5.36
C ALA A 327 2.10 -17.35 -4.06
N ASP A 328 1.03 -16.79 -3.50
CA ASP A 328 1.08 -15.97 -2.27
C ASP A 328 1.55 -16.76 -1.04
N THR A 329 1.27 -18.07 -0.99
CA THR A 329 1.67 -18.96 0.11
C THR A 329 3.02 -19.66 -0.10
N SER A 330 3.68 -19.44 -1.25
CA SER A 330 5.01 -19.99 -1.52
C SER A 330 6.12 -19.13 -0.90
N ASP A 331 7.30 -19.72 -0.71
CA ASP A 331 8.45 -18.98 -0.17
C ASP A 331 8.90 -17.88 -1.16
N ASP A 332 9.12 -16.66 -0.64
CA ASP A 332 9.64 -15.54 -1.44
C ASP A 332 11.07 -15.81 -1.92
N PHE A 333 11.37 -15.42 -3.15
CA PHE A 333 12.72 -15.52 -3.74
C PHE A 333 13.50 -14.20 -3.62
N VAL A 334 14.67 -14.26 -2.99
CA VAL A 334 15.63 -13.15 -2.97
C VAL A 334 16.69 -13.37 -4.04
N HIS A 335 16.72 -12.49 -5.06
CA HIS A 335 17.70 -12.59 -6.13
C HIS A 335 19.13 -12.38 -5.59
N PRO A 336 20.14 -13.19 -6.00
CA PRO A 336 21.51 -13.09 -5.47
C PRO A 336 22.14 -11.70 -5.54
N VAL A 337 21.86 -10.92 -6.59
CA VAL A 337 22.38 -9.54 -6.75
C VAL A 337 21.89 -8.57 -5.66
N LEU A 338 20.77 -8.88 -5.00
CA LEU A 338 20.15 -8.09 -3.94
C LEU A 338 20.45 -8.63 -2.54
N THR A 339 21.23 -9.70 -2.44
CA THR A 339 21.64 -10.25 -1.14
C THR A 339 22.52 -9.22 -0.41
N PRO A 340 22.22 -8.91 0.87
CA PRO A 340 22.99 -7.92 1.60
C PRO A 340 24.49 -8.25 1.64
N VAL A 341 25.33 -7.25 1.31
CA VAL A 341 26.79 -7.41 1.33
C VAL A 341 27.26 -7.72 2.77
N PRO A 342 28.14 -8.72 2.98
CA PRO A 342 28.70 -8.98 4.30
C PRO A 342 29.36 -7.74 4.90
N ALA A 343 28.91 -7.34 6.08
CA ALA A 343 29.38 -6.14 6.77
C ALA A 343 30.46 -6.47 7.81
N THR A 344 31.31 -5.49 8.14
CA THR A 344 32.36 -5.61 9.17
C THR A 344 31.82 -5.87 10.58
N LYS A 345 30.56 -5.51 10.83
CA LYS A 345 29.83 -5.70 12.08
C LYS A 345 28.41 -6.19 11.74
N PRO A 346 27.69 -6.84 12.68
CA PRO A 346 26.27 -7.09 12.53
C PRO A 346 25.53 -5.79 12.19
N ARG A 347 24.62 -5.85 11.22
CA ARG A 347 23.88 -4.67 10.78
C ARG A 347 22.88 -4.27 11.84
N SER A 348 22.93 -3.01 12.25
CA SER A 348 22.03 -2.41 13.23
C SER A 348 21.68 -0.99 12.80
N PHE A 349 20.50 -0.53 13.22
CA PHE A 349 20.06 0.84 12.99
C PHE A 349 19.53 1.45 14.29
N TRP A 350 19.47 2.78 14.34
CA TRP A 350 18.86 3.52 15.44
C TRP A 350 18.18 4.79 14.93
N LYS A 351 17.23 5.29 15.71
CA LYS A 351 16.65 6.61 15.48
C LYS A 351 17.68 7.67 15.89
N PRO A 352 17.96 8.69 15.07
CA PRO A 352 18.93 9.73 15.44
C PRO A 352 18.44 10.56 16.63
N ASP A 353 19.37 10.98 17.48
CA ASP A 353 19.11 11.98 18.53
C ASP A 353 18.88 13.36 17.91
N ALA A 354 18.10 14.21 18.59
CA ALA A 354 17.78 15.57 18.11
C ALA A 354 19.04 16.42 17.83
N LYS A 355 20.11 16.25 18.62
CA LYS A 355 21.39 16.96 18.43
C LYS A 355 22.11 16.57 17.13
N ASP A 356 21.90 15.33 16.67
CA ASP A 356 22.55 14.74 15.49
C ASP A 356 21.61 14.76 14.28
N ASN A 357 20.42 15.34 14.43
CA ASN A 357 19.43 15.50 13.38
C ASN A 357 18.62 16.81 13.52
N PRO A 358 19.27 17.98 13.70
CA PRO A 358 18.58 19.24 13.97
C PRO A 358 17.72 19.72 12.78
N LEU A 359 17.97 19.20 11.58
CA LEU A 359 17.23 19.53 10.35
C LEU A 359 16.19 18.47 9.98
N ASN A 360 16.02 17.41 10.78
CA ASN A 360 15.20 16.23 10.46
C ASN A 360 15.60 15.54 9.12
N ALA A 361 16.88 15.61 8.77
CA ALA A 361 17.41 15.09 7.51
C ALA A 361 17.71 13.58 7.52
N TRP A 362 17.94 12.99 8.71
CA TRP A 362 18.05 11.55 8.90
C TRP A 362 16.69 10.93 9.23
N SER A 363 16.33 9.85 8.53
CA SER A 363 15.21 8.97 8.90
C SER A 363 15.69 7.96 9.93
N HIS A 364 16.72 7.18 9.58
CA HIS A 364 17.39 6.23 10.46
C HIS A 364 18.90 6.32 10.30
N ARG A 365 19.64 6.09 11.37
CA ARG A 365 21.12 6.04 11.36
C ARG A 365 21.61 4.60 11.39
N CYS A 366 22.76 4.37 10.77
CA CYS A 366 23.50 3.12 10.82
C CYS A 366 25.01 3.38 10.68
N ASP A 367 25.82 2.32 10.76
CA ASP A 367 27.23 2.38 10.41
C ASP A 367 27.61 1.06 9.73
N ILE A 368 27.48 1.03 8.41
CA ILE A 368 27.66 -0.19 7.61
C ILE A 368 28.82 0.01 6.65
N ALA A 369 29.83 -0.85 6.78
CA ALA A 369 30.96 -0.96 5.86
C ALA A 369 31.13 -2.43 5.45
N ALA A 370 31.46 -2.68 4.18
CA ALA A 370 31.71 -4.04 3.69
C ALA A 370 32.91 -4.68 4.40
N ALA A 371 32.79 -5.97 4.75
CA ALA A 371 33.89 -6.75 5.31
C ALA A 371 35.05 -6.92 4.31
N GLN A 372 34.73 -7.07 3.04
CA GLN A 372 35.68 -7.26 1.95
C GLN A 372 35.28 -6.42 0.73
N PRO A 373 35.60 -5.11 0.71
CA PRO A 373 35.33 -4.27 -0.45
C PRO A 373 36.19 -4.69 -1.65
N THR A 374 35.60 -4.75 -2.84
CA THR A 374 36.26 -5.15 -4.09
C THR A 374 36.91 -3.98 -4.83
N SER A 375 36.59 -2.74 -4.44
CA SER A 375 37.19 -1.52 -4.96
C SER A 375 37.46 -0.53 -3.81
N LYS A 376 38.26 0.50 -4.10
CA LYS A 376 38.66 1.55 -3.15
C LYS A 376 38.22 2.96 -3.58
N LEU A 377 37.38 3.09 -4.61
CA LEU A 377 36.94 4.38 -5.14
C LEU A 377 36.23 5.26 -4.09
N LEU A 378 35.52 4.64 -3.14
CA LEU A 378 34.81 5.35 -2.07
C LEU A 378 35.39 5.03 -0.68
N ARG A 379 36.65 4.57 -0.61
CA ARG A 379 37.26 4.13 0.66
C ARG A 379 37.12 5.20 1.74
N GLY A 380 36.37 4.88 2.79
CA GLY A 380 36.19 5.73 3.96
C GLY A 380 35.24 6.92 3.77
N ARG A 381 34.64 7.07 2.58
CA ARG A 381 33.65 8.13 2.31
C ARG A 381 32.33 7.79 2.99
N SER A 382 31.73 8.77 3.66
CA SER A 382 30.41 8.64 4.28
C SER A 382 29.28 8.86 3.26
N VAL A 383 28.30 7.96 3.23
CA VAL A 383 27.17 8.02 2.28
C VAL A 383 25.83 7.93 3.00
N ALA A 384 24.92 8.85 2.69
CA ALA A 384 23.51 8.77 3.04
C ALA A 384 22.70 8.13 1.90
N VAL A 385 21.74 7.29 2.24
CA VAL A 385 20.88 6.61 1.24
C VAL A 385 19.45 7.12 1.39
N LYS A 386 18.81 7.61 0.33
CA LYS A 386 17.40 8.02 0.43
C LYS A 386 16.50 6.88 0.95
N ASP A 387 15.58 7.19 1.85
CA ASP A 387 14.72 6.21 2.57
C ASP A 387 13.68 5.48 1.68
N ASN A 388 13.79 5.61 0.36
CA ASN A 388 13.09 4.79 -0.63
C ASN A 388 13.96 3.70 -1.27
N VAL A 389 15.25 3.66 -0.92
CA VAL A 389 16.21 2.67 -1.40
C VAL A 389 16.47 1.67 -0.28
N CYS A 390 16.37 0.38 -0.59
CA CYS A 390 16.57 -0.68 0.38
C CYS A 390 18.02 -0.77 0.84
N VAL A 391 18.22 -0.74 2.15
CA VAL A 391 19.47 -1.10 2.83
C VAL A 391 19.16 -2.29 3.73
N GLY A 392 19.80 -3.42 3.50
CA GLY A 392 19.51 -4.67 4.22
C GLY A 392 19.69 -4.50 5.71
N GLY A 393 18.68 -4.87 6.49
CA GLY A 393 18.63 -4.71 7.95
C GLY A 393 18.15 -3.33 8.44
N LEU A 394 17.87 -2.37 7.56
CA LEU A 394 17.28 -1.06 7.89
C LEU A 394 15.81 -0.99 7.48
N PRO A 395 15.01 -0.12 8.14
CA PRO A 395 13.67 0.24 7.66
C PRO A 395 13.71 0.91 6.29
N THR A 396 12.70 0.67 5.45
CA THR A 396 12.43 1.46 4.24
C THR A 396 11.05 2.09 4.36
N THR A 397 10.98 3.35 4.82
CA THR A 397 9.69 3.93 5.24
C THR A 397 9.00 4.78 4.18
N LEU A 398 9.68 5.14 3.09
CA LEU A 398 9.14 6.03 2.05
C LEU A 398 8.63 7.37 2.59
N GLY A 399 9.13 7.81 3.76
CA GLY A 399 8.62 8.99 4.46
C GLY A 399 7.13 8.91 4.83
N THR A 400 6.54 7.71 4.83
CA THR A 400 5.11 7.48 5.07
C THR A 400 4.87 6.73 6.38
N HIS A 401 3.59 6.55 6.72
CA HIS A 401 3.19 5.84 7.92
C HIS A 401 3.49 4.34 7.78
N PRO A 402 4.24 3.71 8.72
CA PRO A 402 4.58 2.29 8.65
C PRO A 402 3.37 1.35 8.56
N GLU A 403 2.25 1.75 9.19
CA GLU A 403 0.99 1.02 9.10
C GLU A 403 0.43 0.93 7.68
N ILE A 404 0.75 1.87 6.79
CA ILE A 404 0.36 1.80 5.37
C ILE A 404 1.22 0.76 4.63
N LEU A 405 2.49 0.59 5.02
CA LEU A 405 3.47 -0.26 4.33
C LEU A 405 3.55 -1.70 4.85
N SER A 406 3.06 -1.96 6.07
CA SER A 406 3.08 -3.28 6.68
C SER A 406 1.97 -3.44 7.71
N LYS A 407 1.25 -4.58 7.66
CA LYS A 407 0.09 -4.84 8.52
C LYS A 407 0.45 -5.30 9.95
N ASN A 408 1.57 -6.01 10.09
CA ASN A 408 1.90 -6.77 11.32
C ASN A 408 3.29 -6.46 11.89
N ALA A 409 4.00 -5.47 11.35
CA ALA A 409 5.34 -5.10 11.81
C ALA A 409 5.39 -3.60 12.15
N PRO A 410 6.11 -3.20 13.23
CA PRO A 410 6.22 -1.79 13.59
C PRO A 410 7.04 -0.99 12.56
N LEU A 411 7.96 -1.63 11.84
CA LEU A 411 8.74 -1.04 10.76
C LEU A 411 8.97 -2.05 9.63
N PRO A 412 8.93 -1.62 8.35
CA PRO A 412 9.24 -2.46 7.20
C PRO A 412 10.76 -2.62 7.05
N LEU A 413 11.34 -3.62 7.74
CA LEU A 413 12.78 -3.93 7.63
C LEU A 413 13.10 -4.59 6.30
N SER A 414 14.12 -4.06 5.61
CA SER A 414 14.52 -4.57 4.31
C SER A 414 15.37 -5.84 4.43
N PRO A 415 15.01 -6.94 3.75
CA PRO A 415 15.82 -8.15 3.68
C PRO A 415 16.92 -8.07 2.61
N ILE A 416 16.96 -6.99 1.83
CA ILE A 416 17.82 -6.85 0.64
C ILE A 416 18.67 -5.58 0.70
N ASP A 417 19.83 -5.61 0.05
CA ASP A 417 20.47 -4.38 -0.42
C ASP A 417 19.99 -4.07 -1.83
N ALA A 418 19.60 -2.83 -2.09
CA ALA A 418 19.44 -2.36 -3.45
C ALA A 418 20.77 -2.50 -4.21
N THR A 419 20.72 -2.71 -5.53
CA THR A 419 21.94 -2.91 -6.33
C THR A 419 22.96 -1.78 -6.11
N VAL A 420 22.49 -0.53 -6.05
CA VAL A 420 23.37 0.63 -5.79
C VAL A 420 23.99 0.59 -4.39
N VAL A 421 23.27 0.10 -3.37
CA VAL A 421 23.79 -0.04 -1.99
C VAL A 421 24.91 -1.06 -1.95
N SER A 422 24.72 -2.22 -2.59
CA SER A 422 25.76 -3.25 -2.72
C SER A 422 26.99 -2.68 -3.43
N ARG A 423 26.81 -1.92 -4.52
CA ARG A 423 27.93 -1.30 -5.26
C ARG A 423 28.70 -0.29 -4.41
N LEU A 424 28.01 0.56 -3.65
CA LEU A 424 28.64 1.53 -2.74
C LEU A 424 29.49 0.84 -1.67
N LEU A 425 28.94 -0.18 -1.00
CA LEU A 425 29.65 -0.96 0.01
C LEU A 425 30.87 -1.67 -0.58
N CYS A 426 30.71 -2.32 -1.75
CA CYS A 426 31.81 -2.96 -2.47
C CYS A 426 32.89 -1.97 -2.92
N ALA A 427 32.56 -0.70 -3.16
CA ALA A 427 33.52 0.37 -3.47
C ALA A 427 34.23 0.96 -2.24
N GLY A 428 33.93 0.46 -1.04
CA GLY A 428 34.56 0.86 0.22
C GLY A 428 33.90 2.03 0.94
N ALA A 429 32.67 2.41 0.54
CA ALA A 429 31.89 3.43 1.23
C ALA A 429 31.43 2.96 2.62
N VAL A 430 31.16 3.91 3.51
CA VAL A 430 30.50 3.69 4.79
C VAL A 430 29.09 4.28 4.72
N ILE A 431 28.07 3.44 4.75
CA ILE A 431 26.67 3.88 4.79
C ILE A 431 26.35 4.31 6.21
N LYS A 432 25.93 5.57 6.37
CA LYS A 432 25.68 6.20 7.69
C LYS A 432 24.20 6.22 8.08
N GLY A 433 23.31 5.81 7.20
CA GLY A 433 21.87 5.77 7.47
C GLY A 433 21.02 6.02 6.24
N SER A 434 19.70 6.00 6.48
CA SER A 434 18.72 6.46 5.50
C SER A 434 18.36 7.93 5.74
N SER A 435 18.34 8.73 4.68
CA SER A 435 17.97 10.13 4.73
C SER A 435 16.47 10.32 4.46
N THR A 436 15.83 11.19 5.23
CA THR A 436 14.41 11.54 5.10
C THR A 436 14.04 11.84 3.66
N CYS A 437 12.90 11.29 3.23
CA CYS A 437 12.27 11.65 1.97
C CYS A 437 10.80 12.02 2.20
N GLU A 438 10.22 12.65 1.18
CA GLU A 438 8.79 13.00 1.18
C GLU A 438 7.91 11.75 1.20
N ASN A 439 6.71 11.88 1.74
CA ASN A 439 5.76 10.78 1.86
C ASN A 439 5.41 10.21 0.46
N PHE A 440 5.71 8.92 0.26
CA PHE A 440 5.68 8.24 -1.04
C PHE A 440 6.50 8.95 -2.12
N CYS A 441 7.58 9.64 -1.73
CA CYS A 441 8.41 10.48 -2.60
C CYS A 441 7.61 11.54 -3.40
N SER A 442 6.37 11.85 -2.99
CA SER A 442 5.37 12.55 -3.80
C SER A 442 5.20 14.01 -3.43
N SER A 443 6.32 14.74 -3.36
CA SER A 443 6.33 16.19 -3.18
C SER A 443 7.66 16.77 -3.68
N PRO A 444 7.64 17.92 -4.37
CA PRO A 444 8.86 18.66 -4.70
C PRO A 444 9.30 19.62 -3.57
N LEU A 445 8.53 19.69 -2.48
CA LEU A 445 8.86 20.41 -1.24
C LEU A 445 9.38 19.44 -0.17
N ALA A 446 9.81 19.94 0.98
CA ALA A 446 10.40 19.18 2.08
C ALA A 446 9.54 19.19 3.36
N CYS A 447 8.24 18.90 3.25
CA CYS A 447 7.27 19.13 4.33
C CYS A 447 6.22 18.03 4.50
N THR A 448 6.32 16.94 3.75
CA THR A 448 5.27 15.91 3.70
C THR A 448 5.66 14.61 4.40
N SER A 449 6.94 14.44 4.76
CA SER A 449 7.39 13.27 5.50
C SER A 449 6.70 13.18 6.86
N VAL A 450 6.32 11.97 7.28
CA VAL A 450 5.64 11.75 8.56
C VAL A 450 6.53 12.02 9.78
N THR A 451 7.85 12.03 9.59
CA THR A 451 8.82 12.41 10.63
C THR A 451 8.88 13.92 10.85
N GLY A 452 8.29 14.71 9.96
CA GLY A 452 8.29 16.17 9.98
C GLY A 452 8.94 16.79 8.74
N PRO A 453 8.92 18.13 8.61
CA PRO A 453 9.61 18.83 7.54
C PRO A 453 11.14 18.68 7.64
N VAL A 454 11.83 18.72 6.50
CA VAL A 454 13.30 18.81 6.46
C VAL A 454 13.69 20.27 6.27
N HIS A 455 14.44 20.80 7.23
CA HIS A 455 14.77 22.22 7.27
C HIS A 455 16.01 22.56 6.46
N HIS A 456 15.98 23.72 5.80
CA HIS A 456 17.10 24.24 5.03
C HIS A 456 18.29 24.59 5.95
N PRO A 457 19.53 24.16 5.63
CA PRO A 457 20.68 24.34 6.52
C PRO A 457 21.10 25.81 6.72
N LEU A 458 20.86 26.68 5.73
CA LEU A 458 21.10 28.13 5.87
C LEU A 458 19.97 28.87 6.59
N LEU A 459 18.75 28.30 6.64
CA LEU A 459 17.58 29.00 7.16
C LEU A 459 16.52 28.01 7.63
N HIS A 460 16.49 27.74 8.94
CA HIS A 460 15.51 26.85 9.54
C HIS A 460 14.07 27.33 9.26
N GLY A 461 13.14 26.39 9.05
CA GLY A 461 11.76 26.70 8.68
C GLY A 461 11.51 26.87 7.17
N TYR A 462 12.55 26.76 6.35
CA TYR A 462 12.46 26.79 4.89
C TYR A 462 12.69 25.40 4.29
N THR A 463 12.08 25.17 3.14
CA THR A 463 12.16 23.89 2.40
C THR A 463 13.55 23.66 1.81
N THR A 464 14.08 22.45 1.95
CA THR A 464 15.24 22.03 1.14
C THR A 464 14.84 21.67 -0.28
N GLY A 465 13.54 21.64 -0.61
CA GLY A 465 13.03 20.96 -1.80
C GLY A 465 12.99 19.44 -1.60
N GLY A 466 12.35 18.72 -2.51
CA GLY A 466 12.09 17.29 -2.37
C GLY A 466 12.01 16.54 -3.70
N SER A 467 11.93 15.21 -3.68
CA SER A 467 11.74 14.36 -2.52
C SER A 467 13.01 13.80 -1.88
N SER A 468 14.21 14.05 -2.42
CA SER A 468 15.49 13.68 -1.77
C SER A 468 15.94 14.75 -0.77
N SER A 469 14.98 15.25 0.02
CA SER A 469 15.11 16.40 0.92
C SER A 469 16.23 16.21 1.94
N GLY A 470 16.18 15.10 2.70
CA GLY A 470 17.21 14.76 3.68
C GLY A 470 18.58 14.52 3.04
N SER A 471 18.63 13.88 1.87
CA SER A 471 19.88 13.60 1.16
C SER A 471 20.66 14.88 0.86
N CYS A 472 19.99 15.88 0.29
CA CYS A 472 20.61 17.16 -0.04
C CYS A 472 20.91 18.01 1.21
N ALA A 473 20.05 17.97 2.23
CA ALA A 473 20.28 18.65 3.50
C ALA A 473 21.58 18.17 4.18
N LEU A 474 21.82 16.86 4.19
CA LEU A 474 23.01 16.25 4.80
C LEU A 474 24.30 16.62 4.09
N VAL A 475 24.30 16.52 2.75
CA VAL A 475 25.47 16.86 1.92
C VAL A 475 25.77 18.35 1.96
N SER A 476 24.74 19.21 1.91
CA SER A 476 24.90 20.66 2.04
C SER A 476 25.40 21.05 3.44
N SER A 477 24.87 20.43 4.49
CA SER A 477 25.36 20.62 5.86
C SER A 477 26.82 20.20 5.99
N ASP A 478 27.22 19.07 5.43
CA ASP A 478 28.61 18.62 5.45
C ASP A 478 29.56 19.62 4.76
N ALA A 479 29.17 20.13 3.59
CA ALA A 479 29.91 21.16 2.88
C ALA A 479 30.05 22.45 3.70
N LEU A 480 28.98 22.88 4.39
CA LEU A 480 28.99 24.03 5.28
C LEU A 480 29.92 23.79 6.48
N VAL A 481 29.84 22.64 7.16
CA VAL A 481 30.74 22.29 8.28
C VAL A 481 32.20 22.33 7.85
N ARG A 482 32.54 21.73 6.70
CA ARG A 482 33.93 21.76 6.18
C ARG A 482 34.40 23.17 5.82
N SER A 483 33.47 24.08 5.47
CA SER A 483 33.76 25.50 5.27
C SER A 483 33.81 26.32 6.58
N GLY A 484 33.67 25.68 7.74
CA GLY A 484 33.64 26.33 9.05
C GLY A 484 32.32 27.02 9.38
N LYS A 485 31.21 26.64 8.73
CA LYS A 485 29.88 27.26 8.90
C LYS A 485 28.87 26.29 9.49
N GLY A 486 28.23 26.70 10.59
CA GLY A 486 27.13 25.96 11.23
C GLY A 486 27.57 24.73 12.02
N ILE A 487 26.66 24.19 12.83
CA ILE A 487 26.82 22.94 13.57
C ILE A 487 25.54 22.14 13.33
N PHE A 488 25.66 20.99 12.68
CA PHE A 488 24.51 20.19 12.22
C PHE A 488 24.52 18.76 12.79
N GLY A 489 25.42 18.47 13.74
CA GLY A 489 25.63 17.11 14.26
C GLY A 489 26.23 16.18 13.20
N GLU A 490 25.74 14.95 13.13
CA GLU A 490 26.20 13.96 12.15
C GLU A 490 25.72 14.27 10.72
N THR A 491 26.65 14.41 9.79
CA THR A 491 26.38 14.68 8.36
C THR A 491 26.81 13.51 7.47
N ALA A 492 26.74 13.69 6.15
CA ALA A 492 27.30 12.75 5.17
C ALA A 492 27.89 13.50 3.98
N GLU A 493 29.06 13.08 3.50
CA GLU A 493 29.76 13.74 2.40
C GLU A 493 29.06 13.56 1.06
N LEU A 494 28.42 12.40 0.88
CA LEU A 494 27.79 11.96 -0.35
C LEU A 494 26.38 11.43 -0.05
N ALA A 495 25.50 11.48 -1.04
CA ALA A 495 24.22 10.80 -0.93
C ALA A 495 23.75 10.23 -2.28
N ILE A 496 22.88 9.22 -2.20
CA ILE A 496 22.09 8.79 -3.34
C ILE A 496 20.64 9.24 -3.17
N GLY A 497 20.08 9.81 -4.22
CA GLY A 497 18.69 10.26 -4.27
C GLY A 497 17.89 9.52 -5.34
N GLY A 498 16.58 9.76 -5.35
CA GLY A 498 15.66 9.33 -6.40
C GLY A 498 15.00 10.53 -7.06
N ASP A 499 14.81 10.47 -8.38
CA ASP A 499 14.31 11.58 -9.20
C ASP A 499 13.25 11.13 -10.20
N GLN A 500 12.01 11.55 -9.97
CA GLN A 500 10.87 11.27 -10.86
C GLN A 500 10.31 12.49 -11.59
N ALA A 501 10.55 13.67 -11.04
CA ALA A 501 10.12 14.94 -11.62
C ALA A 501 11.10 16.08 -11.32
N GLY A 502 12.29 15.79 -10.80
CA GLY A 502 13.24 16.77 -10.25
C GLY A 502 13.74 16.45 -8.85
N SER A 503 13.42 15.28 -8.30
CA SER A 503 13.61 15.01 -6.86
C SER A 503 15.06 14.83 -6.40
N ILE A 504 16.04 14.81 -7.31
CA ILE A 504 17.47 15.02 -7.00
C ILE A 504 17.86 16.47 -7.26
N ARG A 505 17.45 17.00 -8.42
CA ARG A 505 17.90 18.29 -8.94
C ARG A 505 17.35 19.50 -8.19
N ILE A 506 16.06 19.50 -7.87
CA ILE A 506 15.37 20.59 -7.14
C ILE A 506 15.96 20.76 -5.75
N PRO A 507 16.10 19.71 -4.91
CA PRO A 507 16.69 19.92 -3.60
C PRO A 507 18.18 20.28 -3.66
N ALA A 508 18.93 19.78 -4.64
CA ALA A 508 20.31 20.22 -4.87
C ALA A 508 20.39 21.71 -5.24
N CYS A 509 19.49 22.18 -6.11
CA CYS A 509 19.35 23.59 -6.49
C CYS A 509 19.10 24.50 -5.28
N TYR A 510 18.15 24.13 -4.42
CA TYR A 510 17.82 24.95 -3.24
C TYR A 510 18.93 24.96 -2.20
N THR A 511 19.63 23.84 -2.01
CA THR A 511 20.68 23.70 -0.99
C THR A 511 22.08 24.06 -1.47
N GLY A 512 22.22 24.51 -2.73
CA GLY A 512 23.48 25.03 -3.28
C GLY A 512 24.55 23.97 -3.52
N ILE A 513 24.14 22.76 -3.91
CA ILE A 513 25.04 21.62 -4.20
C ILE A 513 24.72 21.00 -5.56
N TYR A 514 25.45 19.95 -5.94
CA TYR A 514 25.26 19.24 -7.20
C TYR A 514 24.33 18.04 -7.01
N GLY A 515 23.45 17.85 -7.99
CA GLY A 515 22.57 16.68 -8.05
C GLY A 515 22.37 16.27 -9.50
N LEU A 516 22.79 15.05 -9.83
CA LEU A 516 22.67 14.50 -11.17
C LEU A 516 21.53 13.49 -11.21
N LYS A 517 20.58 13.72 -12.12
CA LYS A 517 19.67 12.68 -12.62
C LYS A 517 20.30 12.08 -13.88
N PRO A 518 20.87 10.86 -13.82
CA PRO A 518 21.56 10.24 -14.96
C PRO A 518 20.62 9.97 -16.14
N THR A 519 21.17 9.51 -17.26
CA THR A 519 20.39 8.95 -18.37
C THR A 519 19.48 7.83 -17.84
N PHE A 520 18.23 7.79 -18.32
CA PHE A 520 17.29 6.71 -17.96
C PHE A 520 17.89 5.35 -18.30
N GLY A 521 17.92 4.43 -17.32
CA GLY A 521 18.46 3.09 -17.48
C GLY A 521 19.97 2.96 -17.20
N LEU A 522 20.72 4.05 -17.01
CA LEU A 522 22.16 3.96 -16.70
C LEU A 522 22.43 3.40 -15.30
N VAL A 523 21.67 3.87 -14.31
CA VAL A 523 21.75 3.42 -12.91
C VAL A 523 20.55 2.50 -12.63
N PRO A 524 20.76 1.30 -12.06
CA PRO A 524 19.67 0.38 -11.78
C PRO A 524 18.80 0.92 -10.65
N TYR A 525 17.50 0.73 -10.79
CA TYR A 525 16.47 1.06 -9.80
C TYR A 525 16.09 -0.16 -8.92
N SER A 526 16.71 -1.32 -9.14
CA SER A 526 16.49 -2.55 -8.38
C SER A 526 16.71 -2.36 -6.87
N GLY A 527 15.68 -2.71 -6.10
CA GLY A 527 15.66 -2.52 -4.64
C GLY A 527 15.30 -1.10 -4.19
N ALA A 528 14.92 -0.19 -5.10
CA ALA A 528 14.24 1.05 -4.72
C ALA A 528 12.73 0.93 -4.95
N ALA A 529 11.94 1.56 -4.08
CA ALA A 529 10.50 1.62 -4.26
C ALA A 529 10.16 2.46 -5.51
N SER A 530 9.42 1.84 -6.43
CA SER A 530 9.04 2.43 -7.72
C SER A 530 7.80 3.29 -7.57
N MET A 531 7.82 4.48 -8.17
CA MET A 531 6.60 5.27 -8.32
C MET A 531 5.90 4.91 -9.63
N THR A 532 6.61 5.03 -10.74
CA THR A 532 6.21 4.46 -12.03
C THR A 532 7.45 4.27 -12.90
N PRO A 533 7.68 3.06 -13.46
CA PRO A 533 8.96 2.71 -14.09
C PRO A 533 9.46 3.68 -15.15
N MET A 534 8.57 4.35 -15.89
CA MET A 534 8.91 5.29 -16.96
C MET A 534 9.77 6.48 -16.50
N ILE A 535 9.65 6.87 -15.23
CA ILE A 535 10.26 8.10 -14.71
C ILE A 535 11.14 7.84 -13.49
N ASP A 536 11.36 6.60 -13.10
CA ASP A 536 12.18 6.28 -11.93
C ASP A 536 13.66 6.37 -12.26
N HIS A 537 14.37 7.32 -11.64
CA HIS A 537 15.84 7.45 -11.71
C HIS A 537 16.42 7.42 -10.30
N LEU A 538 17.57 6.76 -10.14
CA LEU A 538 18.47 7.00 -9.01
C LEU A 538 19.68 7.77 -9.50
N GLY A 539 20.27 8.59 -8.62
CA GLY A 539 21.42 9.39 -9.01
C GLY A 539 22.22 9.96 -7.83
N PRO A 540 23.43 10.45 -8.13
CA PRO A 540 24.34 10.95 -7.11
C PRO A 540 24.03 12.39 -6.69
N ILE A 541 24.27 12.69 -5.42
CA ILE A 541 24.22 14.02 -4.80
C ILE A 541 25.55 14.25 -4.09
N ALA A 542 26.21 15.38 -4.38
CA ALA A 542 27.50 15.73 -3.81
C ALA A 542 27.75 17.24 -3.83
N SER A 543 28.78 17.69 -3.12
CA SER A 543 29.20 19.11 -3.11
C SER A 543 30.21 19.47 -4.20
N SER A 544 30.59 18.53 -5.07
CA SER A 544 31.52 18.75 -6.19
C SER A 544 31.19 17.85 -7.38
N VAL A 545 31.59 18.27 -8.59
CA VAL A 545 31.42 17.48 -9.82
C VAL A 545 32.29 16.21 -9.80
N GLU A 546 33.46 16.26 -9.17
CA GLU A 546 34.35 15.11 -9.00
C GLU A 546 33.70 13.99 -8.18
N ASP A 547 32.98 14.35 -7.13
CA ASP A 547 32.26 13.39 -6.30
C ASP A 547 31.01 12.86 -7.02
N ILE A 548 30.31 13.69 -7.80
CA ILE A 548 29.24 13.24 -8.70
C ILE A 548 29.78 12.17 -9.67
N ALA A 549 30.92 12.40 -10.29
CA ALA A 549 31.53 11.48 -11.24
C ALA A 549 31.94 10.15 -10.59
N THR A 550 32.55 10.23 -9.40
CA THR A 550 32.98 9.05 -8.63
C THR A 550 31.77 8.21 -8.22
N LEU A 551 30.72 8.86 -7.73
CA LEU A 551 29.51 8.17 -7.28
C LEU A 551 28.74 7.58 -8.47
N LEU A 552 28.65 8.29 -9.61
CA LEU A 552 28.04 7.75 -10.83
C LEU A 552 28.78 6.51 -11.33
N GLN A 553 30.11 6.51 -11.39
CA GLN A 553 30.89 5.36 -11.84
C GLN A 553 30.61 4.12 -10.98
N VAL A 554 30.48 4.30 -9.66
CA VAL A 554 30.15 3.20 -8.75
C VAL A 554 28.71 2.73 -8.93
N MET A 555 27.77 3.64 -9.18
CA MET A 555 26.34 3.31 -9.28
C MET A 555 25.93 2.72 -10.62
N ALA A 556 26.58 3.08 -11.72
CA ALA A 556 26.13 2.79 -13.09
C ALA A 556 26.38 1.34 -13.55
N GLY A 557 25.63 0.92 -14.57
CA GLY A 557 25.83 -0.32 -15.32
C GLY A 557 24.78 -1.39 -15.07
N TRP A 558 24.56 -2.25 -16.05
CA TRP A 558 23.53 -3.28 -16.08
C TRP A 558 23.62 -4.22 -14.88
N ASP A 559 22.48 -4.52 -14.25
CA ASP A 559 22.40 -5.40 -13.06
C ASP A 559 21.72 -6.75 -13.30
N GLY A 560 21.16 -6.95 -14.50
CA GLY A 560 20.53 -8.20 -14.91
C GLY A 560 19.05 -8.34 -14.57
N ILE A 561 18.46 -7.44 -13.78
CA ILE A 561 17.09 -7.61 -13.27
C ILE A 561 16.20 -6.36 -13.37
N ASP A 562 16.76 -5.17 -13.63
CA ASP A 562 15.95 -3.97 -13.82
C ASP A 562 15.46 -3.83 -15.28
N PRO A 563 14.14 -3.91 -15.55
CA PRO A 563 13.61 -3.78 -16.91
C PRO A 563 13.75 -2.36 -17.50
N ARG A 564 14.13 -1.36 -16.70
CA ARG A 564 14.41 0.01 -17.17
C ARG A 564 15.72 0.10 -17.94
N MET A 565 16.61 -0.87 -17.75
CA MET A 565 17.92 -0.92 -18.39
C MET A 565 17.79 -1.51 -19.79
N THR A 566 17.96 -0.68 -20.80
CA THR A 566 17.83 -1.06 -22.22
C THR A 566 19.14 -1.66 -22.75
N PRO A 567 19.16 -2.23 -23.98
CA PRO A 567 20.39 -2.76 -24.59
C PRO A 567 21.56 -1.77 -24.71
N GLU A 568 21.29 -0.47 -24.67
CA GLU A 568 22.31 0.59 -24.65
C GLU A 568 23.02 0.73 -23.29
N THR A 569 22.46 0.14 -22.23
CA THR A 569 23.05 0.16 -20.89
C THR A 569 24.38 -0.58 -20.89
N PRO A 570 25.48 0.05 -20.45
CA PRO A 570 26.77 -0.64 -20.40
C PRO A 570 26.73 -1.76 -19.35
N LEU A 571 27.39 -2.88 -19.65
CA LEU A 571 27.79 -3.82 -18.59
C LEU A 571 28.67 -3.08 -17.58
N VAL A 572 28.66 -3.51 -16.31
CA VAL A 572 29.46 -2.87 -15.24
C VAL A 572 30.93 -2.71 -15.63
N ALA A 573 31.52 -3.70 -16.30
CA ALA A 573 32.91 -3.66 -16.76
C ALA A 573 33.19 -2.61 -17.86
N ASN A 574 32.14 -2.13 -18.55
CA ASN A 574 32.20 -1.17 -19.65
C ASN A 574 31.66 0.21 -19.28
N VAL A 575 31.35 0.43 -17.99
CA VAL A 575 30.98 1.76 -17.49
C VAL A 575 32.17 2.71 -17.69
N LYS A 576 31.88 3.93 -18.18
CA LYS A 576 32.90 4.96 -18.43
C LYS A 576 33.62 5.31 -17.12
N ASP A 577 34.91 5.59 -17.21
CA ASP A 577 35.69 6.15 -16.09
C ASP A 577 35.38 7.65 -15.94
N TYR A 578 34.24 7.95 -15.34
CA TYR A 578 33.78 9.34 -15.16
C TYR A 578 34.76 10.22 -14.37
N PRO A 579 35.39 9.77 -13.26
CA PRO A 579 36.44 10.52 -12.57
C PRO A 579 37.63 10.87 -13.46
N ALA A 580 38.11 9.93 -14.28
CA ALA A 580 39.19 10.21 -15.22
C ALA A 580 38.78 11.25 -16.27
N LEU A 581 37.56 11.15 -16.82
CA LEU A 581 37.00 12.12 -17.76
C LEU A 581 36.87 13.52 -17.15
N VAL A 582 36.33 13.63 -15.92
CA VAL A 582 36.24 14.91 -15.21
C VAL A 582 37.63 15.50 -14.94
N ALA A 583 38.60 14.67 -14.53
CA ALA A 583 39.98 15.11 -14.35
C ALA A 583 40.63 15.58 -15.66
N GLU A 584 40.29 14.98 -16.79
CA GLU A 584 40.70 15.44 -18.11
C GLU A 584 40.09 16.80 -18.46
N TYR A 585 38.78 16.97 -18.25
CA TYR A 585 38.10 18.24 -18.52
C TYR A 585 38.64 19.40 -17.69
N ARG A 586 39.01 19.15 -16.42
CA ARG A 586 39.68 20.14 -15.56
C ARG A 586 41.03 20.62 -16.11
N ARG A 587 41.74 19.77 -16.86
CA ARG A 587 43.04 20.09 -17.47
C ARG A 587 42.90 20.69 -18.87
N ALA A 588 41.72 20.58 -19.49
CA ALA A 588 41.51 21.04 -20.85
C ALA A 588 41.58 22.58 -20.92
N ASN A 589 42.42 23.08 -21.83
CA ASN A 589 42.49 24.50 -22.16
C ASN A 589 41.76 24.78 -23.47
N PRO A 590 41.16 25.98 -23.64
CA PRO A 590 40.61 26.40 -24.91
C PRO A 590 41.70 26.36 -26.00
N LYS A 591 41.46 25.65 -27.11
CA LYS A 591 42.34 25.70 -28.29
C LYS A 591 42.00 26.95 -29.10
N ALA A 592 43.01 27.66 -29.60
CA ALA A 592 42.82 28.86 -30.41
C ALA A 592 41.88 28.59 -31.61
N GLY A 593 40.82 29.38 -31.76
CA GLY A 593 39.92 29.35 -32.91
C GLY A 593 38.74 28.37 -32.87
N ARG A 594 38.50 27.65 -31.76
CA ARG A 594 37.27 26.84 -31.58
C ARG A 594 36.72 26.96 -30.16
N PRO A 595 35.39 27.10 -29.97
CA PRO A 595 34.79 27.13 -28.64
C PRO A 595 35.00 25.79 -27.92
N LEU A 596 35.17 25.84 -26.61
CA LEU A 596 35.35 24.65 -25.75
C LEU A 596 34.11 23.76 -25.70
N MET A 597 32.95 24.39 -25.85
CA MET A 597 31.61 23.81 -25.82
C MET A 597 30.63 24.82 -26.44
N ARG A 598 29.53 24.32 -27.00
CA ARG A 598 28.38 25.12 -27.43
C ARG A 598 27.20 24.86 -26.51
N VAL A 599 26.68 25.89 -25.87
CA VAL A 599 25.66 25.83 -24.82
C VAL A 599 24.37 26.48 -25.32
N GLY A 600 23.26 25.75 -25.25
CA GLY A 600 21.94 26.25 -25.64
C GLY A 600 21.12 26.70 -24.44
N LEU A 601 20.79 27.98 -24.32
CA LEU A 601 19.75 28.44 -23.39
C LEU A 601 18.38 28.06 -23.97
N LEU A 602 17.67 27.16 -23.30
CA LEU A 602 16.39 26.66 -23.80
C LEU A 602 15.31 27.73 -23.60
N THR A 603 14.93 28.42 -24.67
CA THR A 603 14.09 29.62 -24.65
C THR A 603 12.81 29.45 -23.84
N GLU A 604 12.07 28.37 -24.07
CA GLU A 604 10.79 28.10 -23.42
C GLU A 604 10.93 27.90 -21.90
N SER A 605 12.08 27.42 -21.43
CA SER A 605 12.31 27.15 -20.01
C SER A 605 12.44 28.40 -19.14
N PHE A 606 12.71 29.56 -19.76
CA PHE A 606 12.77 30.87 -19.11
C PHE A 606 11.41 31.59 -19.08
N GLY A 607 10.35 30.94 -19.57
CA GLY A 607 8.98 31.44 -19.61
C GLY A 607 7.97 30.57 -18.87
N VAL A 608 8.41 29.61 -18.05
CA VAL A 608 7.50 28.70 -17.34
C VAL A 608 6.71 29.41 -16.23
N PRO A 609 5.45 29.00 -15.97
CA PRO A 609 4.64 29.57 -14.90
C PRO A 609 5.34 29.50 -13.53
N GLY A 610 5.30 30.60 -12.78
CA GLY A 610 5.87 30.70 -11.43
C GLY A 610 7.36 31.03 -11.39
N LEU A 611 8.07 31.11 -12.52
CA LEU A 611 9.46 31.52 -12.57
C LEU A 611 9.62 33.00 -12.16
N SER A 612 10.31 33.22 -11.05
CA SER A 612 10.62 34.57 -10.54
C SER A 612 11.60 35.30 -11.47
N PRO A 613 11.43 36.61 -11.71
CA PRO A 613 12.35 37.41 -12.52
C PRO A 613 13.81 37.32 -12.03
N GLU A 614 14.02 37.34 -10.72
CA GLU A 614 15.35 37.31 -10.11
C GLU A 614 16.08 36.00 -10.42
N VAL A 615 15.40 34.86 -10.32
CA VAL A 615 15.97 33.56 -10.68
C VAL A 615 16.17 33.44 -12.19
N ARG A 616 15.20 33.89 -12.99
CA ARG A 616 15.30 33.89 -14.46
C ARG A 616 16.55 34.65 -14.91
N ASP A 617 16.69 35.88 -14.43
CA ASP A 617 17.75 36.79 -14.85
C ASP A 617 19.10 36.34 -14.30
N LEU A 618 19.18 35.88 -13.04
CA LEU A 618 20.39 35.29 -12.49
C LEU A 618 20.88 34.09 -13.31
N VAL A 619 20.01 33.10 -13.56
CA VAL A 619 20.40 31.90 -14.29
C VAL A 619 20.82 32.24 -15.72
N ARG A 620 20.07 33.10 -16.41
CA ARG A 620 20.37 33.49 -17.80
C ARG A 620 21.71 34.21 -17.90
N ASN A 621 21.96 35.18 -17.01
CA ASN A 621 23.19 35.97 -17.01
C ASN A 621 24.38 35.11 -16.56
N ALA A 622 24.25 34.36 -15.46
CA ALA A 622 25.29 33.48 -14.97
C ALA A 622 25.72 32.47 -16.04
N ALA A 623 24.76 31.83 -16.73
CA ALA A 623 25.06 30.91 -17.81
C ALA A 623 25.85 31.58 -18.94
N ARG A 624 25.40 32.75 -19.43
CA ARG A 624 26.12 33.49 -20.49
C ARG A 624 27.54 33.84 -20.04
N GLU A 625 27.66 34.59 -18.96
CA GLU A 625 28.94 35.11 -18.49
C GLU A 625 29.91 33.99 -18.10
N GLY A 626 29.43 32.99 -17.34
CA GLY A 626 30.24 31.87 -16.87
C GLY A 626 30.76 31.01 -18.01
N PHE A 627 29.90 30.60 -18.95
CA PHE A 627 30.34 29.77 -20.05
C PHE A 627 31.22 30.54 -21.04
N GLU A 628 30.90 31.79 -21.37
CA GLU A 628 31.69 32.62 -22.29
C GLU A 628 33.08 32.95 -21.72
N ALA A 629 33.19 33.25 -20.41
CA ALA A 629 34.48 33.45 -19.75
C ALA A 629 35.38 32.19 -19.81
N ALA A 630 34.77 31.01 -19.84
CA ALA A 630 35.48 29.74 -20.01
C ALA A 630 35.84 29.42 -21.49
N GLY A 631 35.39 30.24 -22.45
CA GLY A 631 35.62 30.05 -23.88
C GLY A 631 34.60 29.17 -24.58
N ALA A 632 33.39 29.03 -24.02
CA ALA A 632 32.26 28.39 -24.69
C ALA A 632 31.43 29.41 -25.49
N GLU A 633 30.66 28.92 -26.47
CA GLU A 633 29.68 29.71 -27.21
C GLU A 633 28.29 29.49 -26.60
N VAL A 634 27.57 30.57 -26.27
CA VAL A 634 26.22 30.49 -25.67
C VAL A 634 25.18 31.05 -26.62
N VAL A 635 24.23 30.21 -27.03
CA VAL A 635 23.17 30.54 -28.00
C VAL A 635 21.79 30.28 -27.39
N ASP A 636 20.77 31.02 -27.82
CA ASP A 636 19.38 30.69 -27.48
C ASP A 636 18.90 29.56 -28.43
N ILE A 637 18.26 28.53 -27.89
CA ILE A 637 17.73 27.38 -28.63
C ILE A 637 16.25 27.20 -28.27
N SER A 638 15.39 27.06 -29.29
CA SER A 638 13.96 26.86 -29.09
C SER A 638 13.58 25.39 -29.25
N VAL A 639 12.84 24.87 -28.26
CA VAL A 639 12.09 23.62 -28.35
C VAL A 639 10.67 23.92 -27.87
N PRO A 640 9.75 24.35 -28.75
CA PRO A 640 8.41 24.80 -28.36
C PRO A 640 7.63 23.78 -27.52
N MET A 641 7.87 22.49 -27.77
CA MET A 641 7.25 21.37 -27.06
C MET A 641 7.67 21.27 -25.58
N HIS A 642 8.73 21.97 -25.14
CA HIS A 642 9.10 22.06 -23.73
C HIS A 642 7.94 22.60 -22.88
N SER A 643 7.20 23.59 -23.38
CA SER A 643 6.02 24.15 -22.73
C SER A 643 4.88 23.14 -22.54
N GLU A 644 4.79 22.11 -23.39
CA GLU A 644 3.85 20.98 -23.23
C GLU A 644 4.39 19.89 -22.29
N GLY A 645 5.69 19.93 -21.96
CA GLY A 645 6.39 18.89 -21.20
C GLY A 645 5.71 18.48 -19.89
N PRO A 646 5.28 19.42 -19.02
CA PRO A 646 4.57 19.08 -17.79
C PRO A 646 3.23 18.37 -18.01
N VAL A 647 2.49 18.76 -19.06
CA VAL A 647 1.23 18.12 -19.44
C VAL A 647 1.48 16.71 -19.96
N ILE A 648 2.50 16.54 -20.81
CA ILE A 648 2.92 15.22 -21.32
C ILE A 648 3.34 14.31 -20.18
N TRP A 649 4.17 14.80 -19.24
CA TRP A 649 4.59 14.05 -18.06
C TRP A 649 3.39 13.63 -17.21
N THR A 650 2.45 14.55 -16.94
CA THR A 650 1.28 14.27 -16.13
C THR A 650 0.39 13.21 -16.78
N ALA A 651 0.05 13.38 -18.06
CA ALA A 651 -0.82 12.47 -18.79
C ALA A 651 -0.19 11.09 -19.03
N ALA A 652 1.15 11.01 -19.13
CA ALA A 652 1.84 9.74 -19.36
C ALA A 652 2.09 8.93 -18.07
N THR A 653 1.98 9.55 -16.89
CA THR A 653 2.43 8.94 -15.64
C THR A 653 1.35 8.88 -14.56
N ARG A 654 0.50 9.91 -14.44
CA ARG A 654 -0.52 9.97 -13.37
C ARG A 654 -1.53 8.81 -13.42
N PRO A 655 -1.99 8.33 -14.60
CA PRO A 655 -2.91 7.19 -14.68
C PRO A 655 -2.39 5.92 -14.00
N SER A 656 -1.07 5.66 -14.08
CA SER A 656 -0.44 4.43 -13.58
C SER A 656 0.37 4.63 -12.30
N MET A 657 0.58 5.88 -11.86
CA MET A 657 1.44 6.22 -10.72
C MET A 657 1.00 5.57 -9.40
N SER A 658 -0.30 5.52 -9.11
CA SER A 658 -0.78 4.90 -7.88
C SER A 658 -0.54 3.39 -7.83
N LEU A 659 -0.50 2.73 -9.00
CA LEU A 659 -0.36 1.27 -9.09
C LEU A 659 0.98 0.83 -8.52
N GLY A 660 2.08 1.44 -8.97
CA GLY A 660 3.41 1.15 -8.43
C GLY A 660 3.59 1.73 -7.02
N LEU A 661 3.32 3.03 -6.89
CA LEU A 661 3.70 3.79 -5.70
C LEU A 661 2.96 3.38 -4.42
N VAL A 662 1.63 3.22 -4.50
CA VAL A 662 0.76 3.06 -3.31
C VAL A 662 0.14 1.67 -3.25
N GLN A 663 -0.18 1.06 -4.39
CA GLN A 663 -0.79 -0.27 -4.43
C GLN A 663 0.24 -1.41 -4.44
N GLY A 664 1.53 -1.11 -4.61
CA GLY A 664 2.59 -2.13 -4.70
C GLY A 664 2.42 -3.09 -5.89
N LYS A 665 1.69 -2.67 -6.94
CA LYS A 665 1.47 -3.51 -8.11
C LYS A 665 2.72 -3.54 -9.00
N PRO A 666 3.14 -4.72 -9.45
CA PRO A 666 4.22 -4.82 -10.42
C PRO A 666 3.81 -4.18 -11.74
N SER A 667 4.81 -3.77 -12.52
CA SER A 667 4.58 -3.31 -13.88
C SER A 667 4.25 -4.48 -14.81
N GLY A 668 3.86 -4.20 -16.06
CA GLY A 668 3.70 -5.25 -17.09
C GLY A 668 5.00 -5.92 -17.53
N HIS A 669 6.15 -5.54 -16.97
CA HIS A 669 7.46 -6.15 -17.22
C HIS A 669 7.98 -6.86 -15.97
N LEU A 670 8.81 -7.88 -16.19
CA LEU A 670 9.52 -8.57 -15.11
C LEU A 670 10.29 -7.56 -14.27
N SER A 671 9.89 -7.40 -13.02
CA SER A 671 10.43 -6.39 -12.11
C SER A 671 10.53 -6.95 -10.70
N TYR A 672 11.55 -6.49 -9.97
CA TYR A 672 11.78 -6.87 -8.57
C TYR A 672 11.39 -5.69 -7.66
N LEU A 673 10.18 -5.74 -7.10
CA LEU A 673 9.75 -4.76 -6.09
C LEU A 673 10.24 -5.16 -4.69
N PRO A 674 10.49 -4.21 -3.77
CA PRO A 674 10.90 -4.52 -2.40
C PRO A 674 9.90 -5.47 -1.69
N PRO A 675 10.31 -6.69 -1.30
CA PRO A 675 9.38 -7.75 -0.87
C PRO A 675 8.76 -7.51 0.51
N HIS A 676 9.40 -6.70 1.35
CA HIS A 676 8.94 -6.35 2.69
C HIS A 676 7.96 -5.16 2.70
N ILE A 677 7.77 -4.47 1.56
CA ILE A 677 6.79 -3.41 1.42
C ILE A 677 5.49 -4.04 0.91
N ARG A 678 4.54 -4.26 1.81
CA ARG A 678 3.22 -4.82 1.50
C ARG A 678 2.14 -3.82 1.87
N THR A 679 1.79 -2.96 0.92
CA THR A 679 0.85 -1.89 1.19
C THR A 679 -0.55 -2.42 1.50
N GLN A 680 -1.23 -1.81 2.46
CA GLN A 680 -2.61 -2.21 2.79
C GLN A 680 -3.56 -1.76 1.68
N TRP A 681 -4.17 -2.71 0.97
CA TRP A 681 -5.08 -2.44 -0.13
C TRP A 681 -6.33 -3.35 -0.09
N PRO A 682 -7.54 -2.86 -0.45
CA PRO A 682 -7.87 -1.49 -0.87
C PRO A 682 -7.64 -0.46 0.25
N ALA A 683 -7.30 0.78 -0.13
CA ALA A 683 -7.19 1.87 0.82
C ALA A 683 -8.53 2.08 1.55
N ASN A 684 -8.47 2.40 2.84
CA ASN A 684 -9.63 2.61 3.70
C ASN A 684 -9.69 4.05 4.24
N GLN A 685 -10.67 4.33 5.11
CA GLN A 685 -10.86 5.67 5.69
C GLN A 685 -9.65 6.14 6.50
N ASP A 686 -8.97 5.23 7.22
CA ASP A 686 -7.79 5.55 8.01
C ASP A 686 -6.62 5.96 7.09
N THR A 687 -6.43 5.21 5.99
CA THR A 687 -5.44 5.55 4.95
C THR A 687 -5.69 6.94 4.38
N TYR A 688 -6.95 7.28 4.09
CA TYR A 688 -7.33 8.63 3.65
C TYR A 688 -6.98 9.70 4.69
N GLN A 689 -7.28 9.48 5.97
CA GLN A 689 -7.01 10.44 7.04
C GLN A 689 -5.50 10.69 7.19
N LEU A 690 -4.70 9.62 7.28
CA LEU A 690 -3.25 9.69 7.40
C LEU A 690 -2.60 10.43 6.23
N LEU A 691 -2.99 10.08 5.00
CA LEU A 691 -2.44 10.72 3.80
C LEU A 691 -2.92 12.16 3.63
N THR A 692 -4.18 12.48 3.92
CA THR A 692 -4.67 13.87 3.83
C THR A 692 -3.95 14.77 4.84
N GLN A 693 -3.70 14.26 6.05
CA GLN A 693 -2.95 14.97 7.07
C GLN A 693 -1.50 15.21 6.66
N SER A 694 -0.79 14.20 6.19
CA SER A 694 0.65 14.28 5.89
C SER A 694 0.97 14.76 4.47
N ASN A 695 0.37 14.15 3.44
CA ASN A 695 0.57 14.47 2.03
C ASN A 695 -0.72 14.32 1.17
N PRO A 696 -1.57 15.36 1.07
CA PRO A 696 -2.79 15.28 0.28
C PRO A 696 -2.54 15.09 -1.23
N ALA A 697 -1.31 15.30 -1.72
CA ALA A 697 -0.97 14.99 -3.12
C ALA A 697 -1.08 13.48 -3.42
N VAL A 698 -0.82 12.60 -2.45
CA VAL A 698 -0.96 11.14 -2.62
C VAL A 698 -2.43 10.76 -2.79
N VAL A 699 -3.33 11.38 -2.01
CA VAL A 699 -4.78 11.20 -2.18
C VAL A 699 -5.23 11.66 -3.57
N ASN A 700 -4.72 12.80 -4.05
CA ASN A 700 -5.00 13.26 -5.41
C ASN A 700 -4.49 12.27 -6.48
N ILE A 701 -3.34 11.63 -6.28
CA ILE A 701 -2.82 10.58 -7.18
C ILE A 701 -3.76 9.37 -7.21
N LEU A 702 -4.24 8.91 -6.05
CA LEU A 702 -5.21 7.81 -5.96
C LEU A 702 -6.51 8.14 -6.71
N LEU A 703 -7.09 9.31 -6.43
CA LEU A 703 -8.32 9.76 -7.08
C LEU A 703 -8.15 9.94 -8.60
N SER A 704 -6.99 10.46 -9.03
CA SER A 704 -6.69 10.64 -10.46
C SER A 704 -6.71 9.32 -11.22
N GLN A 705 -6.17 8.24 -10.64
CA GLN A 705 -6.16 6.93 -11.29
C GLN A 705 -7.59 6.34 -11.41
N VAL A 706 -8.42 6.49 -10.37
CA VAL A 706 -9.81 6.02 -10.41
C VAL A 706 -10.62 6.84 -11.42
N PHE A 707 -10.43 8.16 -11.45
CA PHE A 707 -11.07 9.04 -12.41
C PHE A 707 -10.69 8.68 -13.85
N ASP A 708 -9.39 8.51 -14.13
CA ASP A 708 -8.90 8.11 -15.45
C ASP A 708 -9.54 6.79 -15.93
N ARG A 709 -9.50 5.74 -15.10
CA ARG A 709 -10.09 4.42 -15.43
C ARG A 709 -11.60 4.49 -15.72
N SER A 710 -12.32 5.43 -15.12
CA SER A 710 -13.79 5.52 -15.22
C SER A 710 -14.30 6.53 -16.25
N HIS A 711 -13.50 7.53 -16.62
CA HIS A 711 -13.97 8.66 -17.44
C HIS A 711 -13.15 8.89 -18.71
N LEU A 712 -11.93 8.37 -18.81
CA LEU A 712 -11.05 8.62 -19.94
C LEU A 712 -10.79 7.32 -20.72
N PRO A 713 -10.76 7.38 -22.07
CA PRO A 713 -10.45 6.19 -22.84
C PRO A 713 -8.95 5.85 -22.71
N PRO A 714 -8.56 4.57 -22.70
CA PRO A 714 -7.15 4.14 -22.63
C PRO A 714 -6.25 4.75 -23.72
N SER A 715 -6.84 5.22 -24.82
CA SER A 715 -6.14 5.89 -25.91
C SER A 715 -5.47 7.22 -25.50
N VAL A 716 -5.90 7.85 -24.41
CA VAL A 716 -5.31 9.12 -23.90
C VAL A 716 -3.90 8.88 -23.35
N GLU A 717 -3.73 7.95 -22.40
CA GLU A 717 -2.41 7.61 -21.87
C GLU A 717 -1.49 7.09 -22.99
N ALA A 718 -2.02 6.24 -23.89
CA ALA A 718 -1.27 5.76 -25.05
C ALA A 718 -0.82 6.92 -25.97
N LYS A 719 -1.64 7.96 -26.15
CA LYS A 719 -1.25 9.18 -26.89
C LYS A 719 -0.20 9.98 -26.14
N ALA A 720 -0.30 10.08 -24.82
CA ALA A 720 0.71 10.75 -24.00
C ALA A 720 2.08 10.06 -24.10
N HIS A 721 2.12 8.72 -24.11
CA HIS A 721 3.35 7.95 -24.34
C HIS A 721 3.95 8.25 -25.73
N ARG A 722 3.13 8.31 -26.79
CA ARG A 722 3.59 8.75 -28.13
C ARG A 722 4.13 10.19 -28.10
N LYS A 723 3.51 11.08 -27.34
CA LYS A 723 3.98 12.46 -27.14
C LYS A 723 5.30 12.52 -26.36
N VAL A 724 5.59 11.57 -25.46
CA VAL A 724 6.91 11.44 -24.83
C VAL A 724 7.99 11.15 -25.87
N PHE A 725 7.75 10.23 -26.82
CA PHE A 725 8.70 9.97 -27.92
C PHE A 725 8.91 11.21 -28.80
N GLN A 726 7.84 11.93 -29.12
CA GLN A 726 7.93 13.18 -29.88
C GLN A 726 8.74 14.25 -29.12
N LEU A 727 8.52 14.40 -27.80
CA LEU A 727 9.24 15.34 -26.95
C LEU A 727 10.73 14.98 -26.88
N ARG A 728 11.04 13.69 -26.75
CA ARG A 728 12.41 13.18 -26.74
C ARG A 728 13.12 13.52 -28.06
N ALA A 729 12.50 13.25 -29.20
CA ALA A 729 13.05 13.57 -30.51
C ALA A 729 13.29 15.08 -30.69
N ALA A 730 12.44 15.94 -30.11
CA ALA A 730 12.60 17.38 -30.17
C ALA A 730 13.84 17.86 -29.37
N TYR A 731 14.09 17.29 -28.18
CA TYR A 731 15.33 17.57 -27.45
C TYR A 731 16.55 16.98 -28.13
N ASP A 732 16.48 15.74 -28.64
CA ASP A 732 17.57 15.11 -29.39
C ASP A 732 17.97 15.99 -30.59
N ALA A 733 17.01 16.55 -31.33
CA ALA A 733 17.26 17.45 -32.46
C ALA A 733 17.89 18.79 -32.04
N ALA A 734 17.48 19.35 -30.90
CA ALA A 734 18.10 20.55 -30.34
C ALA A 734 19.55 20.29 -29.90
N LEU A 735 19.79 19.15 -29.26
CA LEU A 735 21.11 18.71 -28.82
C LEU A 735 22.02 18.30 -29.97
N VAL A 736 21.58 18.24 -31.23
CA VAL A 736 22.50 18.19 -32.39
C VAL A 736 23.21 19.53 -32.60
N GLN A 737 22.54 20.64 -32.26
CA GLN A 737 23.03 22.00 -32.52
C GLN A 737 23.94 22.53 -31.41
N VAL A 738 23.78 22.01 -30.18
CA VAL A 738 24.51 22.40 -28.98
C VAL A 738 24.93 21.15 -28.21
N ASP A 739 26.01 21.24 -27.43
CA ASP A 739 26.48 20.11 -26.63
C ASP A 739 25.59 19.86 -25.41
N VAL A 740 25.06 20.93 -24.82
CA VAL A 740 24.15 20.88 -23.67
C VAL A 740 23.09 21.98 -23.76
N LEU A 741 21.93 21.71 -23.16
CA LEU A 741 20.88 22.70 -22.91
C LEU A 741 20.95 23.20 -21.46
N VAL A 742 20.61 24.46 -21.24
CA VAL A 742 20.53 25.10 -19.93
C VAL A 742 19.13 25.62 -19.67
N THR A 743 18.61 25.34 -18.48
CA THR A 743 17.34 25.87 -17.96
C THR A 743 17.52 26.38 -16.52
N PRO A 744 16.66 27.26 -15.99
CA PRO A 744 16.47 27.36 -14.55
C PRO A 744 16.09 26.00 -13.96
N CYS A 745 16.74 25.58 -12.86
CA CYS A 745 16.44 24.28 -12.25
C CYS A 745 15.13 24.32 -11.44
N ALA A 746 14.96 25.34 -10.60
CA ALA A 746 13.73 25.62 -9.87
C ALA A 746 13.24 27.04 -10.22
N PRO A 747 11.93 27.33 -10.12
CA PRO A 747 11.38 28.63 -10.55
C PRO A 747 11.63 29.77 -9.55
N THR A 748 11.94 29.46 -8.30
CA THR A 748 12.15 30.43 -7.21
C THR A 748 13.39 30.03 -6.42
N VAL A 749 13.79 30.85 -5.46
CA VAL A 749 14.62 30.38 -4.33
C VAL A 749 13.77 29.52 -3.38
N SER A 750 14.43 28.86 -2.43
CA SER A 750 13.74 28.12 -1.36
C SER A 750 12.77 29.02 -0.58
N MET A 751 11.62 28.46 -0.23
CA MET A 751 10.51 29.15 0.43
C MET A 751 10.21 28.57 1.83
N PRO A 752 9.46 29.27 2.69
CA PRO A 752 9.01 28.73 3.97
C PRO A 752 8.21 27.44 3.81
N HIS A 753 8.24 26.57 4.82
CA HIS A 753 7.30 25.44 4.86
C HIS A 753 5.85 25.97 4.94
N PRO A 754 4.90 25.32 4.25
CA PRO A 754 3.49 25.67 4.40
C PRO A 754 3.02 25.39 5.83
N ASP A 755 2.02 26.12 6.29
CA ASP A 755 1.34 25.85 7.56
C ASP A 755 0.70 24.45 7.52
N PRO A 756 1.08 23.52 8.42
CA PRO A 756 0.47 22.20 8.49
C PRO A 756 -1.05 22.23 8.73
N GLY A 757 -1.57 23.29 9.35
CA GLY A 757 -3.00 23.49 9.61
C GLY A 757 -3.78 24.14 8.47
N ALA A 758 -3.10 24.62 7.41
CA ALA A 758 -3.76 25.25 6.27
C ALA A 758 -4.58 24.25 5.44
N SER A 759 -5.48 24.77 4.60
CA SER A 759 -6.29 23.94 3.72
C SER A 759 -5.43 23.14 2.73
N ILE A 760 -6.01 22.06 2.18
CA ILE A 760 -5.31 21.20 1.21
C ILE A 760 -4.72 22.00 0.05
N LEU A 761 -5.49 22.93 -0.52
CA LEU A 761 -5.02 23.71 -1.66
C LEU A 761 -3.91 24.69 -1.27
N GLU A 762 -4.00 25.32 -0.10
CA GLU A 762 -2.95 26.22 0.40
C GLU A 762 -1.62 25.48 0.63
N ARG A 763 -1.68 24.24 1.14
CA ARG A 763 -0.50 23.39 1.32
C ARG A 763 0.12 22.93 0.00
N LEU A 764 -0.69 22.69 -1.03
CA LEU A 764 -0.21 22.22 -2.34
C LEU A 764 0.20 23.35 -3.28
N LYS A 765 -0.36 24.56 -3.11
CA LYS A 765 -0.12 25.71 -3.99
C LYS A 765 1.37 26.01 -4.25
N PRO A 766 2.28 25.99 -3.25
CA PRO A 766 3.69 26.28 -3.49
C PRO A 766 4.40 25.23 -4.36
N ALA A 767 3.86 24.02 -4.48
CA ALA A 767 4.41 22.96 -5.32
C ALA A 767 3.95 23.04 -6.80
N ILE A 768 2.88 23.80 -7.09
CA ILE A 768 2.32 23.90 -8.44
C ILE A 768 3.33 24.57 -9.37
N GLY A 769 3.67 23.91 -10.47
CA GLY A 769 4.61 24.44 -11.47
C GLY A 769 6.09 24.28 -11.08
N LEU A 770 6.40 23.85 -9.85
CA LEU A 770 7.76 23.77 -9.33
C LEU A 770 8.66 22.78 -10.11
N THR A 771 8.05 21.79 -10.74
CA THR A 771 8.74 20.76 -11.55
C THR A 771 8.70 21.02 -13.05
N SER A 772 8.24 22.20 -13.51
CA SER A 772 7.94 22.44 -14.94
C SER A 772 9.18 22.28 -15.83
N ASN A 773 10.34 22.73 -15.37
CA ASN A 773 11.61 22.59 -16.09
C ASN A 773 12.29 21.23 -15.88
N THR A 774 11.92 20.46 -14.87
CA THR A 774 12.64 19.24 -14.49
C THR A 774 11.96 17.97 -14.95
N CYS A 775 10.63 17.88 -14.83
CA CYS A 775 9.85 16.69 -15.17
C CYS A 775 9.91 16.25 -16.65
N PRO A 776 10.05 17.15 -17.65
CA PRO A 776 10.15 16.72 -19.05
C PRO A 776 11.39 15.83 -19.31
N PHE A 777 12.46 16.02 -18.55
CA PHE A 777 13.70 15.26 -18.68
C PHE A 777 13.64 13.89 -17.99
N ASN A 778 12.65 13.65 -17.11
CA ASN A 778 12.41 12.32 -16.55
C ASN A 778 11.78 11.37 -17.57
N THR A 779 10.73 11.82 -18.28
CA THR A 779 10.03 11.01 -19.30
C THR A 779 10.85 10.86 -20.58
N THR A 780 11.58 11.90 -20.97
CA THR A 780 12.46 11.80 -22.15
C THR A 780 13.76 11.06 -21.86
N GLY A 781 14.17 10.97 -20.60
CA GLY A 781 15.31 10.15 -20.16
C GLY A 781 16.69 10.78 -20.35
N HIS A 782 16.77 12.05 -20.78
CA HIS A 782 18.03 12.80 -20.90
C HIS A 782 18.72 12.99 -19.55
N PRO A 783 20.05 12.89 -19.45
CA PRO A 783 20.77 13.21 -18.22
C PRO A 783 20.64 14.71 -17.92
N ALA A 784 20.42 15.05 -16.66
CA ALA A 784 20.24 16.42 -16.22
C ALA A 784 20.87 16.65 -14.84
N MET A 785 21.70 17.69 -14.70
CA MET A 785 22.41 18.01 -13.46
C MET A 785 22.07 19.42 -12.99
N SER A 786 21.76 19.58 -11.70
CA SER A 786 21.73 20.89 -11.06
C SER A 786 23.16 21.34 -10.75
N VAL A 787 23.48 22.57 -11.15
CA VAL A 787 24.79 23.23 -10.97
C VAL A 787 24.55 24.55 -10.24
N PRO A 788 25.11 24.76 -9.04
CA PRO A 788 25.03 26.04 -8.34
C PRO A 788 25.55 27.18 -9.22
N CYS A 789 24.75 28.24 -9.41
CA CYS A 789 25.08 29.33 -10.34
C CYS A 789 24.96 30.74 -9.73
N GLY A 790 24.67 30.84 -8.44
CA GLY A 790 24.63 32.10 -7.71
C GLY A 790 23.67 32.05 -6.53
N GLU A 791 23.39 33.22 -5.97
CA GLU A 791 22.46 33.39 -4.86
C GLU A 791 21.55 34.59 -5.11
N VAL A 792 20.29 34.51 -4.68
CA VAL A 792 19.33 35.62 -4.72
C VAL A 792 18.96 36.00 -3.29
N PRO A 793 18.99 37.31 -2.93
CA PRO A 793 18.50 37.78 -1.64
C PRO A 793 17.01 37.46 -1.44
N LEU A 794 16.61 37.04 -0.24
CA LEU A 794 15.20 36.88 0.08
C LEU A 794 14.50 38.24 0.15
N ALA A 795 13.35 38.37 -0.49
CA ALA A 795 12.58 39.63 -0.51
C ALA A 795 12.23 40.12 0.90
N GLU A 796 11.84 39.21 1.80
CA GLU A 796 11.48 39.51 3.20
C GLU A 796 12.70 39.60 4.14
N ARG A 797 13.85 39.07 3.70
CA ARG A 797 15.11 39.01 4.46
C ARG A 797 16.31 39.27 3.54
N PRO A 798 16.52 40.52 3.08
CA PRO A 798 17.56 40.82 2.09
C PRO A 798 19.00 40.54 2.58
N ASP A 799 19.19 40.40 3.90
CA ASP A 799 20.42 39.96 4.55
C ASP A 799 20.75 38.49 4.30
N VAL A 800 19.75 37.67 3.95
CA VAL A 800 19.89 36.24 3.66
C VAL A 800 19.86 36.04 2.15
N LYS A 801 20.94 35.48 1.62
CA LYS A 801 21.05 35.07 0.21
C LYS A 801 20.81 33.57 0.10
N MET A 802 19.88 33.18 -0.77
CA MET A 802 19.52 31.79 -0.98
C MET A 802 20.13 31.25 -2.26
N PRO A 803 20.65 30.00 -2.26
CA PRO A 803 21.25 29.41 -3.44
C PRO A 803 20.27 29.29 -4.62
N VAL A 804 20.81 29.44 -5.82
CA VAL A 804 20.14 29.18 -7.08
C VAL A 804 21.01 28.25 -7.92
N GLY A 805 20.37 27.26 -8.53
CA GLY A 805 21.00 26.34 -9.46
C GLY A 805 20.45 26.49 -10.87
N MET A 806 21.34 26.46 -11.85
CA MET A 806 20.98 26.17 -13.23
C MET A 806 20.90 24.65 -13.42
N GLN A 807 20.07 24.21 -14.35
CA GLN A 807 20.02 22.81 -14.78
C GLN A 807 20.71 22.70 -16.14
N VAL A 808 21.69 21.80 -16.23
CA VAL A 808 22.37 21.44 -17.48
C VAL A 808 21.84 20.08 -17.95
N VAL A 809 21.42 19.98 -19.20
CA VAL A 809 20.83 18.79 -19.82
C VAL A 809 21.68 18.35 -21.02
N GLY A 810 22.03 17.08 -21.07
CA GLY A 810 22.86 16.50 -22.14
C GLY A 810 22.10 15.50 -22.99
N ARG A 811 22.80 14.93 -23.99
CA ARG A 811 22.29 13.82 -24.79
C ARG A 811 22.22 12.54 -23.94
N ARG A 812 21.26 11.68 -24.27
CA ARG A 812 21.17 10.34 -23.65
C ARG A 812 22.48 9.59 -23.88
N TRP A 813 22.99 8.96 -22.81
CA TRP A 813 24.25 8.22 -22.78
C TRP A 813 25.54 9.06 -22.87
N GLU A 814 25.42 10.39 -22.78
CA GLU A 814 26.52 11.35 -22.68
C GLU A 814 26.51 12.05 -21.29
N ASP A 815 26.29 11.31 -20.21
CA ASP A 815 26.27 11.83 -18.83
C ASP A 815 27.54 12.61 -18.45
N GLU A 816 28.69 12.25 -19.03
CA GLU A 816 29.94 13.00 -18.86
C GLU A 816 29.87 14.42 -19.41
N MET A 817 29.01 14.69 -20.41
CA MET A 817 28.89 16.02 -21.01
C MET A 817 28.21 17.02 -20.08
N VAL A 818 27.24 16.58 -19.28
CA VAL A 818 26.66 17.47 -18.25
C VAL A 818 27.65 17.77 -17.13
N MET A 819 28.52 16.80 -16.79
CA MET A 819 29.63 17.03 -15.86
C MET A 819 30.67 17.99 -16.45
N LYS A 820 31.07 17.80 -17.71
CA LYS A 820 31.96 18.72 -18.43
C LYS A 820 31.42 20.15 -18.40
N ALA A 821 30.13 20.34 -18.67
CA ALA A 821 29.52 21.66 -18.61
C ALA A 821 29.61 22.28 -17.21
N GLY A 822 29.38 21.50 -16.14
CA GLY A 822 29.60 21.97 -14.76
C GLY A 822 31.03 22.43 -14.52
N ILE A 823 32.03 21.65 -14.96
CA ILE A 823 33.45 22.01 -14.85
C ILE A 823 33.80 23.29 -15.63
N VAL A 824 33.29 23.41 -16.86
CA VAL A 824 33.51 24.58 -17.71
C VAL A 824 32.91 25.82 -17.07
N PHE A 825 31.68 25.73 -16.56
CA PHE A 825 31.01 26.81 -15.87
C PHE A 825 31.79 27.29 -14.63
N GLU A 826 32.20 26.37 -13.76
CA GLU A 826 33.01 26.71 -12.58
C GLU A 826 34.34 27.38 -12.95
N ALA A 827 34.98 26.96 -14.04
CA ALA A 827 36.22 27.58 -14.51
C ALA A 827 36.00 29.03 -14.96
N GLY A 828 34.88 29.31 -15.63
CA GLY A 828 34.50 30.67 -16.01
C GLY A 828 34.14 31.54 -14.81
N GLN A 829 33.36 31.01 -13.85
CA GLN A 829 33.06 31.71 -12.59
C GLN A 829 34.34 32.08 -11.82
N LYS A 830 35.31 31.17 -11.76
CA LYS A 830 36.63 31.48 -11.18
C LYS A 830 37.33 32.61 -11.92
N LYS A 831 37.33 32.64 -13.26
CA LYS A 831 37.93 33.75 -14.01
C LYS A 831 37.24 35.08 -13.73
N LEU A 832 35.92 35.11 -13.69
CA LEU A 832 35.14 36.32 -13.39
C LEU A 832 35.40 36.83 -11.97
N ALA A 833 35.62 35.95 -10.99
CA ALA A 833 35.97 36.33 -9.62
C ALA A 833 37.40 36.90 -9.48
N HIS A 834 38.29 36.69 -10.45
CA HIS A 834 39.66 37.21 -10.45
C HIS A 834 39.87 38.38 -11.44
N ALA A 835 38.86 38.71 -12.25
CA ALA A 835 38.83 39.86 -13.16
C ALA A 835 38.25 41.08 -12.43
#